data_AF-A0A0F9M1Z5-F1
#
_entry.id   AF-A0A0F9M1Z5-F1
#
_cell.length_a   1.000
_cell.length_b   1.000
_cell.length_c   1.000
_cell.angle_alpha   90.00
_cell.angle_beta   90.00
_cell.angle_gamma   90.00
#
_symmetry.space_group_name_H-M   'P 1'
#
loop_
_entity.id
_entity.type
_entity.pdbx_description
1 polymer ?
#
loop_
_entity_poly.entity_id
_entity_poly.type
_entity_poly.pdbx_seq_one_letter_code
_entity_poly.pdbx_strand_id
1 'polypeptide(L)'
;AYDIGPGTVTLIKKKLRDSKTIILNGTAGRYEEDVFCRGTNQIIDLVFANKDESKIILGLHGVAAVQKRLGQESLPGKTYLSTMEETGLKFLAGEELTALNYLDDLPTEKHLKPKARVEAKINLNAANIEELGKFLNIKRNIIKSIKDYKEDIGEFDRVSQLFSVPGFTLKEYSHIQGNVVALPSPLEVAEGQFAIVADILKLPPSLKKKLLTPERMETLRLSEGKIIAYRVHHNTARGPAKGGFREHPEVTLDEVRALAIWMTWKCALAGIPYGGSKGGIIANPENFLERKDALVVREYSRELKNRNIIGAHLDIPAPDVNTNAKKMAWFIDEYLKASIEKEDSSDWLTDDTKLINKIINDFQPLNKQSSFPVETPYLDKCMTILQKHPEIKCQGLAVVTGKPDNKGGSLGRAESTGLGVFVALRKAAKYKNINLKGATAAIQGFGNVGRPPAKFLHDAGVKVVAITDAKGGIYNPNGLDIEAVFNYVNTAGAGSIKGFHGAREITNEGLFALDVDILILAALENAIDRNAYKVKARIIAEGANGPITPWGDKILKRKGVFIAPDIGTNLGGVFVSYLEWVQNLKNERWDLKKINDMLEDNISMVFNDILRISQERKIDMRTAANIIAVGRVAIAELSKEIVNMMIISSSPPFAKGGRGDYMTEETLNTLRGYLIYLCDDLMKRIPLDYWTLVVLISNLEMVLNTSKIIGGDIGVIVKDIYTEAIRLFASFVKAKPENGDLLTATSALPESARKQL
;
A
#
# COMPACT_ATOMS: atom_id res chain seq x y z
N ALA A 1 -17.49 2.62 -4.24
CA ALA A 1 -18.33 3.57 -3.48
C ALA A 1 -19.73 2.99 -3.31
N TYR A 2 -19.88 1.94 -2.49
CA TYR A 2 -21.17 1.26 -2.29
C TYR A 2 -21.73 1.42 -0.87
N ASP A 3 -21.05 2.15 0.00
CA ASP A 3 -21.50 2.44 1.37
C ASP A 3 -21.49 3.95 1.65
N ILE A 4 -22.16 4.36 2.72
CA ILE A 4 -22.36 5.74 3.14
C ILE A 4 -21.06 6.29 3.72
N GLY A 5 -20.39 7.13 2.92
CA GLY A 5 -19.10 7.72 3.30
C GLY A 5 -19.20 8.70 4.48
N PRO A 6 -18.06 8.98 5.15
CA PRO A 6 -18.00 9.78 6.39
C PRO A 6 -18.51 11.22 6.23
N GLY A 7 -18.40 11.80 5.02
CA GLY A 7 -18.96 13.11 4.71
C GLY A 7 -20.50 13.11 4.78
N THR A 8 -21.14 12.07 4.25
CA THR A 8 -22.61 11.90 4.30
C THR A 8 -23.09 11.63 5.73
N VAL A 9 -22.37 10.78 6.48
CA VAL A 9 -22.65 10.53 7.91
C VAL A 9 -22.55 11.82 8.73
N THR A 10 -21.56 12.67 8.45
CA THR A 10 -21.41 13.98 9.12
C THR A 10 -22.59 14.91 8.82
N LEU A 11 -23.05 14.96 7.57
CA LEU A 11 -24.21 15.75 7.17
C LEU A 11 -25.49 15.28 7.88
N ILE A 12 -25.71 13.97 7.92
CA ILE A 12 -26.86 13.35 8.58
C ILE A 12 -26.83 13.61 10.09
N LYS A 13 -25.68 13.42 10.75
CA LYS A 13 -25.50 13.74 12.17
C LYS A 13 -25.89 15.18 12.50
N LYS A 14 -25.47 16.13 11.67
CA LYS A 14 -25.82 17.56 11.85
C LYS A 14 -27.32 17.80 11.74
N LYS A 15 -28.01 17.09 10.82
CA LYS A 15 -29.46 17.23 10.65
C LYS A 15 -30.27 16.54 11.75
N LEU A 16 -29.79 15.42 12.26
CA LEU A 16 -30.47 14.66 13.32
C LEU A 16 -30.45 15.38 14.67
N ARG A 17 -29.37 16.10 15.02
CA ARG A 17 -29.19 16.76 16.33
C ARG A 17 -30.36 17.66 16.75
N ASP A 18 -31.00 18.34 15.80
CA ASP A 18 -32.07 19.31 16.06
C ASP A 18 -33.47 18.74 15.75
N SER A 19 -33.57 17.44 15.45
CA SER A 19 -34.82 16.80 15.01
C SER A 19 -35.69 16.38 16.20
N LYS A 20 -36.90 16.95 16.27
CA LYS A 20 -37.92 16.58 17.28
C LYS A 20 -38.56 15.21 17.03
N THR A 21 -38.64 14.83 15.75
CA THR A 21 -39.20 13.53 15.32
C THR A 21 -38.30 12.95 14.26
N ILE A 22 -37.94 11.68 14.42
CA ILE A 22 -37.06 10.95 13.51
C ILE A 22 -37.84 9.73 13.00
N ILE A 23 -38.03 9.64 11.69
CA ILE A 23 -38.65 8.49 11.04
C ILE A 23 -37.54 7.74 10.29
N LEU A 24 -37.23 6.52 10.72
CA LEU A 24 -36.26 5.66 10.06
C LEU A 24 -37.01 4.53 9.33
N ASN A 25 -37.01 4.60 7.98
CA ASN A 25 -37.60 3.59 7.12
C ASN A 25 -36.55 3.05 6.14
N GLY A 26 -36.18 1.77 6.30
CA GLY A 26 -35.19 1.12 5.45
C GLY A 26 -34.65 -0.18 6.07
N THR A 27 -34.00 -1.00 5.25
CA THR A 27 -33.41 -2.29 5.65
C THR A 27 -31.97 -2.16 6.13
N ALA A 28 -31.56 -1.02 6.71
CA ALA A 28 -30.18 -0.75 7.08
C ALA A 28 -29.56 -1.90 7.90
N GLY A 29 -28.41 -2.44 7.47
CA GLY A 29 -27.75 -3.60 8.11
C GLY A 29 -28.43 -4.96 7.91
N ARG A 30 -29.51 -5.03 7.12
CA ARG A 30 -30.25 -6.24 6.76
C ARG A 30 -30.27 -6.38 5.23
N TYR A 31 -29.75 -7.48 4.71
CA TYR A 31 -29.51 -7.72 3.27
C TYR A 31 -28.34 -6.93 2.66
N GLU A 32 -27.46 -6.37 3.49
CA GLU A 32 -26.20 -5.73 3.07
C GLU A 32 -25.04 -6.71 3.27
N GLU A 33 -24.07 -6.73 2.36
CA GLU A 33 -22.81 -7.46 2.60
C GLU A 33 -22.00 -6.76 3.70
N ASP A 34 -21.26 -7.53 4.50
CA ASP A 34 -20.53 -7.02 5.69
C ASP A 34 -19.56 -5.88 5.36
N VAL A 35 -19.03 -5.85 4.13
CA VAL A 35 -18.11 -4.79 3.65
C VAL A 35 -18.83 -3.47 3.30
N PHE A 36 -20.16 -3.47 3.18
CA PHE A 36 -20.97 -2.31 2.76
C PHE A 36 -22.05 -1.91 3.77
N CYS A 37 -22.05 -2.49 4.97
CA CYS A 37 -23.04 -2.17 5.99
C CYS A 37 -22.54 -1.16 7.03
N ARG A 38 -21.31 -0.64 6.90
CA ARG A 38 -20.66 0.14 7.97
C ARG A 38 -21.27 1.54 8.08
N GLY A 39 -21.52 2.20 6.96
CA GLY A 39 -22.10 3.54 6.91
C GLY A 39 -23.59 3.53 7.29
N THR A 40 -24.35 2.53 6.86
CA THR A 40 -25.75 2.33 7.26
C THR A 40 -25.87 2.04 8.76
N ASN A 41 -24.98 1.20 9.30
CA ASN A 41 -24.86 0.96 10.73
C ASN A 41 -24.53 2.23 11.52
N GLN A 42 -23.66 3.10 11.01
CA GLN A 42 -23.36 4.39 11.65
C GLN A 42 -24.57 5.32 11.67
N ILE A 43 -25.43 5.31 10.64
CA ILE A 43 -26.68 6.08 10.67
C ILE A 43 -27.61 5.55 11.77
N ILE A 44 -27.74 4.23 11.92
CA ILE A 44 -28.53 3.62 12.99
C ILE A 44 -28.03 4.13 14.35
N ASP A 45 -26.73 4.04 14.62
CA ASP A 45 -26.14 4.52 15.88
C ASP A 45 -26.43 6.00 16.14
N LEU A 46 -26.39 6.84 15.10
CA LEU A 46 -26.70 8.27 15.21
C LEU A 46 -28.17 8.54 15.51
N VAL A 47 -29.10 7.73 14.97
CA VAL A 47 -30.53 7.85 15.28
C VAL A 47 -30.77 7.61 16.77
N PHE A 48 -30.15 6.58 17.35
CA PHE A 48 -30.32 6.20 18.76
C PHE A 48 -29.46 6.98 19.75
N ALA A 49 -28.43 7.69 19.28
CA ALA A 49 -27.65 8.61 20.10
C ALA A 49 -28.33 9.99 20.32
N ASN A 50 -29.50 10.23 19.72
CA ASN A 50 -30.26 11.46 19.98
C ASN A 50 -30.94 11.40 21.36
N LYS A 51 -30.90 12.53 22.08
CA LYS A 51 -31.31 12.65 23.49
C LYS A 51 -32.76 12.22 23.73
N ASP A 52 -33.03 11.76 24.95
CA ASP A 52 -34.26 11.11 25.47
C ASP A 52 -35.64 11.77 25.16
N GLU A 53 -35.68 12.95 24.53
CA GLU A 53 -36.92 13.69 24.20
C GLU A 53 -37.39 13.56 22.74
N SER A 54 -36.55 13.07 21.82
CA SER A 54 -36.95 12.90 20.40
C SER A 54 -37.89 11.69 20.23
N LYS A 55 -38.99 11.87 19.47
CA LYS A 55 -39.90 10.76 19.11
C LYS A 55 -39.28 9.99 17.93
N ILE A 56 -38.96 8.71 18.11
CA ILE A 56 -38.37 7.86 17.06
C ILE A 56 -39.43 6.90 16.54
N ILE A 57 -39.64 6.86 15.22
CA ILE A 57 -40.57 5.92 14.56
C ILE A 57 -39.76 5.00 13.66
N LEU A 58 -39.83 3.70 13.93
CA LEU A 58 -39.09 2.66 13.20
C LEU A 58 -40.03 1.83 12.33
N GLY A 59 -39.68 1.64 11.05
CA GLY A 59 -40.31 0.63 10.20
C GLY A 59 -39.88 -0.80 10.56
N LEU A 60 -40.67 -1.80 10.18
CA LEU A 60 -40.53 -3.22 10.57
C LEU A 60 -39.08 -3.77 10.41
N HIS A 61 -38.42 -3.49 9.28
CA HIS A 61 -37.05 -3.98 9.03
C HIS A 61 -35.98 -3.19 9.80
N GLY A 62 -36.24 -1.91 10.09
CA GLY A 62 -35.40 -1.10 10.96
C GLY A 62 -35.39 -1.65 12.39
N VAL A 63 -36.52 -2.15 12.90
CA VAL A 63 -36.62 -2.76 14.23
C VAL A 63 -35.73 -4.00 14.34
N ALA A 64 -35.77 -4.89 13.36
CA ALA A 64 -34.96 -6.11 13.36
C ALA A 64 -33.45 -5.82 13.30
N ALA A 65 -33.05 -4.82 12.48
CA ALA A 65 -31.67 -4.38 12.40
C ALA A 65 -31.16 -3.79 13.72
N VAL A 66 -32.03 -3.04 14.40
CA VAL A 66 -31.73 -2.42 15.69
C VAL A 66 -31.66 -3.45 16.81
N GLN A 67 -32.59 -4.41 16.86
CA GLN A 67 -32.58 -5.49 17.85
C GLN A 67 -31.33 -6.39 17.71
N LYS A 68 -30.88 -6.66 16.49
CA LYS A 68 -29.61 -7.38 16.24
C LYS A 68 -28.41 -6.65 16.86
N ARG A 69 -28.47 -5.31 16.93
CA ARG A 69 -27.35 -4.44 17.32
C ARG A 69 -27.36 -4.07 18.81
N LEU A 70 -28.52 -3.76 19.38
CA LEU A 70 -28.71 -3.56 20.82
C LEU A 70 -28.66 -4.87 21.60
N GLY A 71 -28.80 -6.02 20.92
CA GLY A 71 -28.81 -7.32 21.58
C GLY A 71 -30.01 -7.47 22.51
N GLN A 72 -29.76 -7.57 23.82
CA GLN A 72 -30.82 -7.68 24.85
C GLN A 72 -31.24 -6.33 25.45
N GLU A 73 -30.62 -5.23 25.03
CA GLU A 73 -30.93 -3.90 25.55
C GLU A 73 -32.25 -3.36 24.99
N SER A 74 -33.00 -2.63 25.82
CA SER A 74 -34.26 -1.99 25.43
C SER A 74 -34.02 -0.77 24.54
N LEU A 75 -34.94 -0.50 23.60
CA LEU A 75 -34.90 0.70 22.76
C LEU A 75 -34.91 1.97 23.63
N PRO A 76 -34.08 2.99 23.33
CA PRO A 76 -34.05 4.24 24.09
C PRO A 76 -35.24 5.17 23.77
N GLY A 77 -35.63 6.01 24.73
CA GLY A 77 -36.64 7.08 24.58
C GLY A 77 -38.06 6.62 24.20
N LYS A 78 -38.89 7.57 23.71
CA LYS A 78 -40.21 7.29 23.11
C LYS A 78 -40.04 6.73 21.70
N THR A 79 -39.73 5.44 21.59
CA THR A 79 -39.63 4.71 20.31
C THR A 79 -40.95 4.01 19.98
N TYR A 80 -41.49 4.29 18.79
CA TYR A 80 -42.73 3.73 18.27
C TYR A 80 -42.45 2.80 17.09
N LEU A 81 -43.07 1.62 17.11
CA LEU A 81 -42.90 0.60 16.08
C LEU A 81 -44.03 0.72 15.06
N SER A 82 -43.69 0.97 13.80
CA SER A 82 -44.63 0.88 12.68
C SER A 82 -44.50 -0.49 12.02
N THR A 83 -45.61 -1.22 11.95
CA THR A 83 -45.66 -2.57 11.36
C THR A 83 -45.76 -2.60 9.84
N MET A 84 -45.83 -1.44 9.16
CA MET A 84 -45.93 -1.38 7.70
C MET A 84 -44.70 -0.71 7.07
N GLU A 85 -44.09 -1.37 6.08
CA GLU A 85 -42.86 -0.94 5.39
C GLU A 85 -43.05 0.35 4.56
N GLU A 86 -44.28 0.62 4.10
CA GLU A 86 -44.57 1.80 3.27
C GLU A 86 -44.88 3.06 4.10
N THR A 87 -44.97 2.94 5.43
CA THR A 87 -45.42 4.01 6.33
C THR A 87 -44.58 5.29 6.20
N GLY A 88 -43.25 5.17 6.08
CA GLY A 88 -42.38 6.35 5.92
C GLY A 88 -42.56 7.06 4.58
N LEU A 89 -42.83 6.32 3.51
CA LEU A 89 -43.05 6.90 2.17
C LEU A 89 -44.46 7.52 2.07
N LYS A 90 -45.47 6.88 2.66
CA LYS A 90 -46.84 7.40 2.75
C LYS A 90 -46.91 8.69 3.58
N PHE A 91 -46.19 8.74 4.72
CA PHE A 91 -46.05 9.98 5.49
C PHE A 91 -45.41 11.12 4.68
N LEU A 92 -44.30 10.83 3.98
CA LEU A 92 -43.63 11.82 3.14
C LEU A 92 -44.46 12.23 1.92
N ALA A 93 -45.37 11.37 1.46
CA ALA A 93 -46.35 11.67 0.41
C ALA A 93 -47.58 12.47 0.92
N GLY A 94 -47.62 12.80 2.21
CA GLY A 94 -48.69 13.57 2.83
C GLY A 94 -49.91 12.75 3.26
N GLU A 95 -49.82 11.41 3.27
CA GLU A 95 -50.88 10.54 3.73
C GLU A 95 -50.94 10.47 5.26
N GLU A 96 -52.16 10.39 5.79
CA GLU A 96 -52.42 10.28 7.22
C GLU A 96 -52.17 8.83 7.68
N LEU A 97 -51.21 8.65 8.58
CA LEU A 97 -50.86 7.33 9.09
C LEU A 97 -51.76 6.99 10.26
N THR A 98 -52.68 6.04 10.08
CA THR A 98 -53.59 5.56 11.13
C THR A 98 -52.87 5.04 12.38
N ALA A 99 -51.61 4.60 12.25
CA ALA A 99 -50.77 4.18 13.38
C ALA A 99 -50.19 5.36 14.20
N LEU A 100 -50.13 6.57 13.64
CA LEU A 100 -49.67 7.79 14.33
C LEU A 100 -50.79 8.51 15.07
N ASN A 101 -52.07 8.16 14.85
CA ASN A 101 -53.23 8.77 15.52
C ASN A 101 -53.33 8.46 17.03
N TYR A 102 -52.41 7.66 17.58
CA TYR A 102 -52.24 7.44 19.03
C TYR A 102 -51.12 8.31 19.65
N LEU A 103 -50.56 9.25 18.87
CA LEU A 103 -49.60 10.24 19.36
C LEU A 103 -50.35 11.52 19.70
N ASP A 104 -50.53 11.81 20.99
CA ASP A 104 -51.39 12.88 21.54
C ASP A 104 -51.11 14.34 21.09
N ASP A 105 -50.20 14.59 20.13
CA ASP A 105 -49.72 15.93 19.78
C ASP A 105 -49.64 16.24 18.27
N LEU A 106 -50.58 15.78 17.43
CA LEU A 106 -50.63 16.22 16.03
C LEU A 106 -51.80 17.21 15.79
N PRO A 107 -51.58 18.27 14.98
CA PRO A 107 -52.55 19.34 14.78
C PRO A 107 -53.84 18.81 14.14
N THR A 108 -54.98 19.24 14.70
CA THR A 108 -56.32 18.76 14.34
C THR A 108 -56.70 19.03 12.88
N GLU A 109 -57.47 18.08 12.32
CA GLU A 109 -58.08 17.87 10.99
C GLU A 109 -58.38 19.03 10.01
N LYS A 110 -58.21 20.31 10.39
CA LYS A 110 -58.61 21.45 9.54
C LYS A 110 -57.78 21.66 8.26
N HIS A 111 -56.70 20.91 8.06
CA HIS A 111 -55.70 21.21 7.02
C HIS A 111 -55.51 20.15 5.93
N LEU A 112 -56.21 19.02 5.96
CA LEU A 112 -55.99 17.96 4.96
C LEU A 112 -57.28 17.68 4.15
N LYS A 113 -57.22 17.93 2.84
CA LYS A 113 -58.31 17.61 1.89
C LYS A 113 -58.26 16.11 1.52
N PRO A 114 -59.40 15.41 1.44
CA PRO A 114 -59.40 13.96 1.23
C PRO A 114 -59.55 13.53 -0.24
N LYS A 115 -58.87 12.43 -0.63
CA LYS A 115 -59.32 11.28 -1.47
C LYS A 115 -58.11 10.53 -2.07
N ALA A 116 -58.10 9.22 -2.33
CA ALA A 116 -59.08 8.12 -2.21
C ALA A 116 -58.35 6.78 -2.03
N ARG A 117 -59.06 5.79 -1.43
CA ARG A 117 -58.60 4.45 -1.03
C ARG A 117 -58.56 3.46 -2.20
N VAL A 118 -57.53 2.60 -2.26
CA VAL A 118 -57.59 1.29 -2.95
C VAL A 118 -56.90 0.23 -2.08
N GLU A 119 -57.61 -0.86 -1.79
CA GLU A 119 -57.20 -1.99 -0.96
C GLU A 119 -56.65 -3.15 -1.82
N ALA A 120 -55.58 -3.83 -1.37
CA ALA A 120 -55.33 -5.24 -1.70
C ALA A 120 -54.43 -5.91 -0.64
N LYS A 121 -54.86 -7.09 -0.18
CA LYS A 121 -54.26 -7.94 0.89
C LYS A 121 -53.13 -8.82 0.35
N ILE A 122 -52.08 -9.05 1.15
CA ILE A 122 -51.14 -10.20 1.01
C ILE A 122 -51.03 -10.94 2.35
N ASN A 123 -50.98 -12.28 2.25
CA ASN A 123 -51.11 -13.28 3.33
C ASN A 123 -49.72 -13.82 3.74
N LEU A 124 -49.50 -14.09 5.04
CA LEU A 124 -48.24 -14.60 5.62
C LEU A 124 -48.51 -15.85 6.47
N ASN A 125 -47.79 -16.94 6.20
CA ASN A 125 -47.56 -18.13 7.06
C ASN A 125 -46.42 -18.94 6.37
N ALA A 126 -45.40 -19.56 7.00
CA ALA A 126 -45.13 -19.97 8.38
C ALA A 126 -43.61 -20.23 8.59
N ALA A 127 -43.12 -20.16 9.84
CA ALA A 127 -41.90 -20.86 10.28
C ALA A 127 -41.96 -21.17 11.79
N ASN A 128 -41.37 -22.31 12.17
CA ASN A 128 -41.70 -23.19 13.29
C ASN A 128 -41.02 -22.79 14.63
N ILE A 129 -41.75 -22.85 15.77
CA ILE A 129 -41.36 -22.33 17.10
C ILE A 129 -40.53 -23.33 17.93
N GLU A 130 -40.47 -24.60 17.52
CA GLU A 130 -39.89 -25.68 18.32
C GLU A 130 -38.34 -25.73 18.31
N GLU A 131 -37.69 -25.19 17.27
CA GLU A 131 -36.22 -25.09 17.21
C GLU A 131 -35.66 -23.98 18.12
N LEU A 132 -36.43 -22.91 18.35
CA LEU A 132 -36.03 -21.80 19.21
C LEU A 132 -35.91 -22.22 20.69
N GLY A 133 -36.72 -23.21 21.11
CA GLY A 133 -36.71 -23.73 22.47
C GLY A 133 -35.45 -24.52 22.84
N LYS A 134 -34.81 -25.20 21.88
CA LYS A 134 -33.58 -25.99 22.13
C LYS A 134 -32.34 -25.11 22.27
N PHE A 135 -32.30 -23.96 21.57
CA PHE A 135 -31.17 -23.03 21.58
C PHE A 135 -31.03 -22.26 22.91
N LEU A 136 -32.14 -22.00 23.60
CA LEU A 136 -32.17 -21.18 24.81
C LEU A 136 -31.74 -21.92 26.10
N ASN A 137 -31.72 -23.25 26.12
CA ASN A 137 -31.41 -24.01 27.34
C ASN A 137 -29.91 -24.27 27.58
N ILE A 138 -29.03 -24.00 26.60
CA ILE A 138 -27.58 -24.30 26.72
C ILE A 138 -26.81 -23.19 27.47
N LYS A 139 -27.36 -21.96 27.61
CA LYS A 139 -26.64 -20.81 28.18
C LYS A 139 -26.62 -20.70 29.71
N ARG A 140 -27.40 -21.48 30.46
CA ARG A 140 -27.49 -21.31 31.93
C ARG A 140 -26.26 -21.78 32.72
N ASN A 141 -25.39 -22.62 32.15
CA ASN A 141 -24.23 -23.17 32.87
C ASN A 141 -22.91 -22.40 32.68
N ILE A 142 -22.84 -21.42 31.76
CA ILE A 142 -21.61 -20.64 31.50
C ILE A 142 -21.53 -19.37 32.37
N ILE A 143 -22.66 -18.91 32.90
CA ILE A 143 -22.74 -17.66 33.69
C ILE A 143 -22.12 -17.81 35.09
N LYS A 144 -21.78 -19.02 35.53
CA LYS A 144 -21.22 -19.25 36.87
C LYS A 144 -19.69 -19.16 36.96
N SER A 145 -18.95 -19.11 35.84
CA SER A 145 -17.47 -19.11 35.84
C SER A 145 -16.80 -17.77 35.48
N ILE A 146 -17.57 -16.72 35.15
CA ILE A 146 -17.01 -15.41 34.73
C ILE A 146 -16.95 -14.42 35.91
N LYS A 147 -17.53 -14.75 37.07
CA LYS A 147 -17.53 -13.85 38.25
C LYS A 147 -16.22 -13.79 39.03
N ASP A 148 -15.23 -14.64 38.74
CA ASP A 148 -14.02 -14.79 39.57
C ASP A 148 -12.73 -14.17 38.99
N TYR A 149 -12.80 -13.35 37.94
CA TYR A 149 -11.63 -12.61 37.42
C TYR A 149 -11.90 -11.10 37.35
N LYS A 150 -12.08 -10.49 38.52
CA LYS A 150 -11.96 -9.04 38.74
C LYS A 150 -10.99 -8.81 39.88
N GLU A 151 -9.70 -8.72 39.56
CA GLU A 151 -8.68 -8.01 40.35
C GLU A 151 -7.36 -8.03 39.56
N ASP A 152 -7.10 -6.95 38.81
CA ASP A 152 -5.76 -6.41 38.55
C ASP A 152 -5.88 -5.08 37.78
N ILE A 153 -6.20 -4.03 38.53
CA ILE A 153 -6.22 -2.61 38.10
C ILE A 153 -4.77 -2.06 38.17
N GLY A 154 -3.78 -2.84 37.74
CA GLY A 154 -2.35 -2.55 37.96
C GLY A 154 -1.57 -1.99 36.76
N GLU A 155 -2.07 -2.11 35.53
CA GLU A 155 -1.29 -1.75 34.32
C GLU A 155 -1.64 -0.39 33.69
N PHE A 156 -2.78 0.21 34.05
CA PHE A 156 -3.26 1.44 33.39
C PHE A 156 -2.45 2.69 33.79
N ASP A 157 -1.92 2.74 35.02
CA ASP A 157 -1.11 3.87 35.50
C ASP A 157 0.30 3.91 34.88
N ARG A 158 0.77 2.83 34.27
CA ARG A 158 2.04 2.83 33.50
C ARG A 158 1.89 3.41 32.09
N VAL A 159 0.71 3.28 31.47
CA VAL A 159 0.47 3.77 30.10
C VAL A 159 0.25 5.28 30.08
N SER A 160 -0.32 5.85 31.14
CA SER A 160 -0.58 7.29 31.23
C SER A 160 0.68 8.16 31.35
N GLN A 161 1.83 7.59 31.74
CA GLN A 161 3.09 8.37 31.87
C GLN A 161 3.84 8.54 30.54
N LEU A 162 3.52 7.75 29.51
CA LEU A 162 4.27 7.69 28.25
C LEU A 162 3.90 8.78 27.21
N PHE A 163 2.79 9.51 27.40
CA PHE A 163 2.29 10.49 26.42
C PHE A 163 2.20 11.93 26.96
N SER A 164 3.21 12.36 27.72
CA SER A 164 3.30 13.72 28.26
C SER A 164 3.48 14.78 27.15
N VAL A 165 2.37 15.24 26.56
CA VAL A 165 2.28 16.52 25.84
C VAL A 165 2.03 17.61 26.90
N PRO A 166 2.93 18.59 27.10
CA PRO A 166 2.70 19.63 28.10
C PRO A 166 1.59 20.58 27.62
N GLY A 167 0.50 20.68 28.40
CA GLY A 167 -0.48 21.77 28.25
C GLY A 167 -1.97 21.41 28.15
N PHE A 168 -2.39 20.15 28.33
CA PHE A 168 -3.82 19.79 28.29
C PHE A 168 -4.28 19.09 29.57
N THR A 169 -5.45 19.48 30.07
CA THR A 169 -6.09 18.83 31.22
C THR A 169 -6.91 17.61 30.77
N LEU A 170 -7.07 16.61 31.66
CA LEU A 170 -7.85 15.38 31.45
C LEU A 170 -9.30 15.64 30.99
N LYS A 171 -9.84 16.81 31.35
CA LYS A 171 -11.18 17.29 30.99
C LYS A 171 -11.26 17.83 29.56
N GLU A 172 -10.16 18.39 29.04
CA GLU A 172 -10.05 18.83 27.64
C GLU A 172 -9.82 17.64 26.71
N TYR A 173 -9.04 16.64 27.14
CA TYR A 173 -8.80 15.41 26.37
C TYR A 173 -10.08 14.59 26.16
N SER A 174 -10.91 14.45 27.20
CA SER A 174 -12.20 13.75 27.14
C SER A 174 -13.26 14.51 26.31
N HIS A 175 -13.22 15.84 26.29
CA HIS A 175 -14.07 16.64 25.39
C HIS A 175 -13.70 16.50 23.91
N ILE A 176 -12.41 16.27 23.61
CA ILE A 176 -11.93 16.00 22.26
C ILE A 176 -12.39 14.62 21.81
N GLN A 177 -12.25 13.57 22.63
CA GLN A 177 -12.63 12.19 22.28
C GLN A 177 -14.12 12.01 21.93
N GLY A 178 -15.04 12.77 22.53
CA GLY A 178 -16.47 12.74 22.17
C GLY A 178 -16.79 13.26 20.76
N ASN A 179 -15.82 13.85 20.05
CA ASN A 179 -15.97 14.46 18.72
C ASN A 179 -14.89 14.05 17.69
N VAL A 180 -14.05 13.04 17.96
CA VAL A 180 -13.04 12.59 16.96
C VAL A 180 -13.70 11.68 15.92
N VAL A 181 -13.75 12.14 14.67
CA VAL A 181 -13.87 11.27 13.49
C VAL A 181 -12.64 10.36 13.53
N ALA A 182 -12.82 9.04 13.72
CA ALA A 182 -11.70 8.10 13.62
C ALA A 182 -10.99 8.34 12.29
N LEU A 183 -9.68 8.63 12.34
CA LEU A 183 -8.87 8.74 11.13
C LEU A 183 -8.96 7.42 10.37
N PRO A 184 -9.07 7.44 9.04
CA PRO A 184 -9.19 6.22 8.26
C PRO A 184 -7.95 5.35 8.48
N SER A 185 -8.15 4.04 8.57
CA SER A 185 -7.03 3.10 8.67
C SER A 185 -6.14 3.19 7.43
N PRO A 186 -4.85 2.81 7.50
CA PRO A 186 -3.99 2.80 6.32
C PRO A 186 -4.58 1.99 5.15
N LEU A 187 -5.29 0.92 5.45
CA LEU A 187 -5.96 0.08 4.45
C LEU A 187 -7.12 0.84 3.78
N GLU A 188 -7.97 1.53 4.55
CA GLU A 188 -9.05 2.35 4.00
C GLU A 188 -8.52 3.48 3.10
N VAL A 189 -7.35 4.04 3.43
CA VAL A 189 -6.68 5.04 2.59
C VAL A 189 -6.24 4.41 1.26
N ALA A 190 -5.58 3.25 1.30
CA ALA A 190 -5.15 2.53 0.10
C ALA A 190 -6.35 2.15 -0.79
N GLU A 191 -7.42 1.60 -0.21
CA GLU A 191 -8.66 1.24 -0.91
C GLU A 191 -9.35 2.47 -1.52
N GLY A 192 -9.38 3.59 -0.80
CA GLY A 192 -9.92 4.85 -1.31
C GLY A 192 -9.14 5.41 -2.50
N GLN A 193 -7.81 5.35 -2.45
CA GLN A 193 -6.95 5.72 -3.57
C GLN A 193 -7.17 4.81 -4.79
N PHE A 194 -7.27 3.50 -4.55
CA PHE A 194 -7.55 2.53 -5.60
C PHE A 194 -8.90 2.79 -6.27
N ALA A 195 -9.96 3.02 -5.49
CA ALA A 195 -11.31 3.19 -6.02
C ALA A 195 -11.40 4.33 -7.05
N ILE A 196 -10.77 5.47 -6.76
CA ILE A 196 -10.72 6.63 -7.67
C ILE A 196 -10.07 6.23 -9.00
N VAL A 197 -8.94 5.54 -8.94
CA VAL A 197 -8.17 5.15 -10.12
C VAL A 197 -8.86 4.04 -10.90
N ALA A 198 -9.45 3.07 -10.20
CA ALA A 198 -10.18 1.97 -10.78
C ALA A 198 -11.38 2.46 -11.62
N ASP A 199 -12.05 3.52 -11.17
CA ASP A 199 -13.14 4.14 -11.91
C ASP A 199 -12.64 4.91 -13.13
N ILE A 200 -11.51 5.64 -13.02
CA ILE A 200 -10.88 6.34 -14.15
C ILE A 200 -10.42 5.35 -15.24
N LEU A 201 -9.88 4.20 -14.82
CA LEU A 201 -9.44 3.13 -15.71
C LEU A 201 -10.60 2.24 -16.19
N LYS A 202 -11.81 2.39 -15.64
CA LYS A 202 -12.98 1.55 -15.93
C LYS A 202 -12.68 0.05 -15.74
N LEU A 203 -11.95 -0.28 -14.67
CA LEU A 203 -11.57 -1.67 -14.40
C LEU A 203 -12.82 -2.57 -14.26
N PRO A 204 -12.85 -3.76 -14.86
CA PRO A 204 -13.92 -4.73 -14.64
C PRO A 204 -14.05 -5.12 -13.15
N PRO A 205 -15.25 -5.43 -12.63
CA PRO A 205 -15.44 -5.77 -11.22
C PRO A 205 -14.56 -6.94 -10.72
N SER A 206 -14.38 -7.97 -11.55
CA SER A 206 -13.49 -9.10 -11.28
C SER A 206 -12.04 -8.66 -11.04
N LEU A 207 -11.55 -7.77 -11.91
CA LEU A 207 -10.19 -7.22 -11.81
C LEU A 207 -10.05 -6.26 -10.63
N LYS A 208 -11.09 -5.46 -10.30
CA LYS A 208 -11.11 -4.62 -9.10
C LYS A 208 -10.93 -5.46 -7.83
N LYS A 209 -11.69 -6.56 -7.70
CA LYS A 209 -11.58 -7.48 -6.57
C LYS A 209 -10.18 -8.08 -6.47
N LYS A 210 -9.61 -8.51 -7.60
CA LYS A 210 -8.28 -9.12 -7.65
C LYS A 210 -7.17 -8.16 -7.24
N LEU A 211 -7.24 -6.90 -7.69
CA LEU A 211 -6.24 -5.86 -7.37
C LEU A 211 -6.37 -5.26 -5.97
N LEU A 212 -7.41 -5.60 -5.21
CA LEU A 212 -7.58 -5.21 -3.79
C LEU A 212 -7.28 -6.34 -2.82
N THR A 213 -7.27 -7.59 -3.30
CA THR A 213 -7.13 -8.77 -2.45
C THR A 213 -5.68 -9.22 -2.46
N PRO A 214 -4.97 -9.25 -1.32
CA PRO A 214 -3.64 -9.83 -1.27
C PRO A 214 -3.65 -11.30 -1.69
N GLU A 215 -2.70 -11.69 -2.55
CA GLU A 215 -2.51 -13.08 -2.98
C GLU A 215 -2.16 -14.02 -1.83
N ARG A 216 -1.41 -13.52 -0.83
CA ARG A 216 -0.96 -14.32 0.31
C ARG A 216 -0.78 -13.47 1.56
N MET A 217 -1.16 -14.01 2.72
CA MET A 217 -0.94 -13.39 4.02
C MET A 217 -0.46 -14.44 5.02
N GLU A 218 0.72 -14.23 5.59
CA GLU A 218 1.33 -15.12 6.57
C GLU A 218 1.38 -14.43 7.94
N THR A 219 0.97 -15.16 8.97
CA THR A 219 1.19 -14.78 10.38
C THR A 219 2.14 -15.79 11.01
N LEU A 220 3.21 -15.28 11.59
CA LEU A 220 4.28 -16.02 12.22
C LEU A 220 4.30 -15.75 13.73
N ARG A 221 4.72 -16.74 14.49
CA ARG A 221 4.90 -16.68 15.94
C ARG A 221 6.37 -16.95 16.23
N LEU A 222 7.11 -15.91 16.56
CA LEU A 222 8.55 -15.92 16.83
C LEU A 222 8.80 -15.93 18.33
N SER A 223 10.01 -16.29 18.73
CA SER A 223 10.51 -16.27 20.11
C SER A 223 9.57 -17.03 21.05
N GLU A 224 9.33 -18.31 20.73
CA GLU A 224 8.42 -19.20 21.48
C GLU A 224 6.97 -18.67 21.50
N GLY A 225 6.58 -17.93 20.46
CA GLY A 225 5.25 -17.35 20.30
C GLY A 225 4.98 -16.06 21.07
N LYS A 226 6.01 -15.44 21.64
CA LYS A 226 5.93 -14.14 22.33
C LYS A 226 5.89 -12.95 21.37
N ILE A 227 6.42 -13.11 20.15
CA ILE A 227 6.45 -12.06 19.12
C ILE A 227 5.61 -12.51 17.93
N ILE A 228 4.70 -11.66 17.46
CA ILE A 228 3.95 -11.88 16.24
C ILE A 228 4.64 -11.17 15.09
N ALA A 229 4.71 -11.81 13.93
CA ALA A 229 5.19 -11.20 12.71
C ALA A 229 4.28 -11.52 11.52
N TYR A 230 4.29 -10.65 10.52
CA TYR A 230 3.48 -10.76 9.32
C TYR A 230 4.37 -10.75 8.07
N ARG A 231 3.90 -11.42 7.02
CA ARG A 231 4.38 -11.21 5.64
C ARG A 231 3.20 -11.27 4.69
N VAL A 232 2.94 -10.18 3.97
CA VAL A 232 1.83 -10.06 3.03
C VAL A 232 2.40 -9.93 1.63
N HIS A 233 1.94 -10.77 0.71
CA HIS A 233 2.14 -10.62 -0.74
C HIS A 233 0.85 -10.07 -1.31
N HIS A 234 0.91 -8.85 -1.84
CA HIS A 234 -0.28 -8.23 -2.40
C HIS A 234 -0.54 -8.74 -3.81
N ASN A 235 0.44 -8.63 -4.70
CA ASN A 235 0.30 -9.02 -6.09
C ASN A 235 1.66 -9.41 -6.69
N THR A 236 1.70 -10.46 -7.51
CA THR A 236 2.93 -10.97 -8.17
C THR A 236 2.81 -11.06 -9.70
N ALA A 237 1.78 -10.49 -10.31
CA ALA A 237 1.58 -10.62 -11.77
C ALA A 237 2.72 -10.06 -12.63
N ARG A 238 3.47 -9.08 -12.11
CA ARG A 238 4.62 -8.48 -12.81
C ARG A 238 5.95 -9.19 -12.57
N GLY A 239 6.00 -10.12 -11.62
CA GLY A 239 7.25 -10.73 -11.12
C GLY A 239 7.24 -10.95 -9.61
N PRO A 240 8.39 -11.30 -9.00
CA PRO A 240 8.46 -11.63 -7.58
C PRO A 240 7.96 -10.49 -6.70
N ALA A 241 7.41 -10.84 -5.54
CA ALA A 241 6.96 -9.86 -4.58
C ALA A 241 8.17 -9.08 -4.01
N LYS A 242 7.97 -7.78 -3.78
CA LYS A 242 9.04 -6.92 -3.25
C LYS A 242 8.52 -6.01 -2.16
N GLY A 243 9.22 -6.00 -1.03
CA GLY A 243 9.05 -4.97 -0.02
C GLY A 243 9.68 -5.30 1.31
N GLY A 244 10.00 -4.23 2.04
CA GLY A 244 10.73 -4.34 3.30
C GLY A 244 9.91 -4.92 4.44
N PHE A 245 10.58 -5.18 5.56
CA PHE A 245 9.93 -5.47 6.83
C PHE A 245 10.36 -4.48 7.90
N ARG A 246 9.41 -4.09 8.76
CA ARG A 246 9.63 -3.16 9.87
C ARG A 246 9.51 -3.85 11.21
N GLU A 247 10.14 -3.27 12.23
CA GLU A 247 9.98 -3.64 13.63
C GLU A 247 9.38 -2.46 14.38
N HIS A 248 8.12 -2.59 14.78
CA HIS A 248 7.45 -1.55 15.56
C HIS A 248 6.40 -2.18 16.50
N PRO A 249 6.23 -1.68 17.74
CA PRO A 249 5.28 -2.26 18.69
C PRO A 249 3.80 -2.13 18.25
N GLU A 250 3.50 -1.17 17.36
CA GLU A 250 2.14 -0.91 16.88
C GLU A 250 1.84 -1.51 15.50
N VAL A 251 2.71 -2.38 14.96
CA VAL A 251 2.45 -3.03 13.67
C VAL A 251 1.10 -3.76 13.72
N THR A 252 0.25 -3.48 12.73
CA THR A 252 -1.01 -4.21 12.52
C THR A 252 -1.03 -4.92 11.16
N LEU A 253 -1.85 -5.96 11.03
CA LEU A 253 -2.01 -6.65 9.74
C LEU A 253 -2.53 -5.71 8.65
N ASP A 254 -3.48 -4.83 8.96
CA ASP A 254 -4.06 -3.89 7.98
C ASP A 254 -3.04 -2.84 7.50
N GLU A 255 -2.17 -2.38 8.38
CA GLU A 255 -1.03 -1.54 7.99
C GLU A 255 -0.10 -2.28 7.01
N VAL A 256 0.26 -3.53 7.31
CA VAL A 256 1.13 -4.34 6.45
C VAL A 256 0.46 -4.62 5.10
N ARG A 257 -0.86 -4.84 5.07
CA ARG A 257 -1.65 -4.99 3.83
C ARG A 257 -1.62 -3.71 2.99
N ALA A 258 -1.88 -2.55 3.59
CA ALA A 258 -1.85 -1.26 2.91
C ALA A 258 -0.47 -0.98 2.30
N LEU A 259 0.59 -1.21 3.07
CA LEU A 259 1.96 -1.03 2.61
C LEU A 259 2.33 -2.01 1.47
N ALA A 260 1.82 -3.24 1.48
CA ALA A 260 2.03 -4.18 0.39
C ALA A 260 1.32 -3.74 -0.91
N ILE A 261 0.10 -3.17 -0.80
CA ILE A 261 -0.63 -2.55 -1.94
C ILE A 261 0.21 -1.42 -2.53
N TRP A 262 0.68 -0.49 -1.71
CA TRP A 262 1.51 0.62 -2.18
C TRP A 262 2.84 0.15 -2.77
N MET A 263 3.45 -0.93 -2.26
CA MET A 263 4.64 -1.50 -2.87
C MET A 263 4.38 -2.03 -4.28
N THR A 264 3.23 -2.68 -4.53
CA THR A 264 2.84 -3.12 -5.88
C THR A 264 2.78 -1.92 -6.83
N TRP A 265 2.11 -0.85 -6.42
CA TRP A 265 1.96 0.35 -7.27
C TRP A 265 3.29 1.06 -7.48
N LYS A 266 4.11 1.17 -6.43
CA LYS A 266 5.42 1.81 -6.49
C LYS A 266 6.37 1.06 -7.42
N CYS A 267 6.42 -0.27 -7.35
CA CYS A 267 7.20 -1.11 -8.26
C CYS A 267 6.72 -0.96 -9.71
N ALA A 268 5.40 -0.99 -9.94
CA ALA A 268 4.84 -0.82 -11.29
C ALA A 268 5.12 0.57 -11.87
N LEU A 269 5.04 1.62 -11.07
CA LEU A 269 5.36 2.98 -11.48
C LEU A 269 6.85 3.16 -11.80
N ALA A 270 7.73 2.61 -10.95
CA ALA A 270 9.17 2.57 -11.18
C ALA A 270 9.57 1.80 -12.45
N GLY A 271 8.65 1.02 -13.03
CA GLY A 271 8.90 0.25 -14.25
C GLY A 271 9.90 -0.87 -14.00
N ILE A 272 9.83 -1.52 -12.83
CA ILE A 272 10.68 -2.68 -12.48
C ILE A 272 9.82 -3.96 -12.46
N PRO A 273 10.41 -5.15 -12.69
CA PRO A 273 9.68 -6.41 -12.82
C PRO A 273 9.34 -7.03 -11.46
N TYR A 274 8.68 -6.25 -10.60
CA TYR A 274 8.27 -6.69 -9.27
C TYR A 274 6.78 -6.51 -9.03
N GLY A 275 6.26 -7.45 -8.25
CA GLY A 275 5.04 -7.29 -7.49
C GLY A 275 5.24 -6.43 -6.24
N GLY A 276 4.36 -6.62 -5.26
CA GLY A 276 4.44 -5.92 -3.96
C GLY A 276 4.23 -6.86 -2.79
N SER A 277 5.06 -6.66 -1.76
CA SER A 277 4.93 -7.33 -0.47
C SER A 277 5.27 -6.38 0.67
N LYS A 278 4.94 -6.77 1.90
CA LYS A 278 5.43 -6.10 3.10
C LYS A 278 5.51 -7.08 4.26
N GLY A 279 6.48 -6.88 5.15
CA GLY A 279 6.54 -7.55 6.43
C GLY A 279 6.43 -6.58 7.60
N GLY A 280 6.07 -7.11 8.76
CA GLY A 280 6.06 -6.34 10.00
C GLY A 280 6.22 -7.27 11.19
N ILE A 281 7.09 -6.92 12.12
CA ILE A 281 7.35 -7.67 13.35
C ILE A 281 6.90 -6.78 14.50
N ILE A 282 6.00 -7.29 15.35
CA ILE A 282 5.49 -6.58 16.53
C ILE A 282 6.56 -6.62 17.62
N ALA A 283 7.51 -5.70 17.54
CA ALA A 283 8.64 -5.60 18.45
C ALA A 283 9.12 -4.15 18.59
N ASN A 284 9.66 -3.79 19.75
CA ASN A 284 10.41 -2.57 19.94
C ASN A 284 11.91 -2.91 20.07
N PRO A 285 12.71 -2.73 19.00
CA PRO A 285 14.12 -3.12 19.01
C PRO A 285 14.98 -2.24 19.93
N GLU A 286 14.53 -1.04 20.32
CA GLU A 286 15.25 -0.21 21.30
C GLU A 286 15.30 -0.87 22.69
N ASN A 287 14.33 -1.73 22.98
CA ASN A 287 14.26 -2.49 24.23
C ASN A 287 15.03 -3.82 24.16
N PHE A 288 15.68 -4.13 23.04
CA PHE A 288 16.40 -5.39 22.85
C PHE A 288 17.91 -5.20 22.98
N LEU A 289 18.57 -6.17 23.61
CA LEU A 289 19.98 -6.40 23.35
C LEU A 289 20.15 -6.78 21.88
N GLU A 290 21.22 -6.30 21.25
CA GLU A 290 21.50 -6.58 19.83
C GLU A 290 21.47 -8.08 19.49
N ARG A 291 21.98 -8.92 20.41
CA ARG A 291 21.94 -10.38 20.26
C ARG A 291 20.50 -10.92 20.15
N LYS A 292 19.57 -10.37 20.94
CA LYS A 292 18.16 -10.78 20.91
C LYS A 292 17.49 -10.34 19.61
N ASP A 293 17.76 -9.11 19.20
CA ASP A 293 17.29 -8.55 17.92
C ASP A 293 17.75 -9.41 16.73
N ALA A 294 19.03 -9.78 16.69
CA ALA A 294 19.57 -10.68 15.68
C ALA A 294 18.86 -12.05 15.67
N LEU A 295 18.58 -12.63 16.84
CA LEU A 295 17.84 -13.90 16.93
C LEU A 295 16.42 -13.79 16.35
N VAL A 296 15.69 -12.70 16.63
CA VAL A 296 14.34 -12.48 16.09
C VAL A 296 14.37 -12.37 14.56
N VAL A 297 15.30 -11.60 14.00
CA VAL A 297 15.43 -11.44 12.54
C VAL A 297 15.81 -12.76 11.86
N ARG A 298 16.68 -13.54 12.49
CA ARG A 298 17.08 -14.87 12.00
C ARG A 298 15.90 -15.83 12.01
N GLU A 299 15.19 -15.94 13.13
CA GLU A 299 13.99 -16.78 13.23
C GLU A 299 12.94 -16.38 12.19
N TYR A 300 12.71 -15.08 11.97
CA TYR A 300 11.83 -14.59 10.91
C TYR A 300 12.28 -15.04 9.51
N SER A 301 13.56 -14.91 9.18
CA SER A 301 14.14 -15.39 7.91
C SER A 301 13.94 -16.90 7.72
N ARG A 302 14.27 -17.68 8.75
CA ARG A 302 14.16 -19.14 8.74
C ARG A 302 12.72 -19.61 8.59
N GLU A 303 11.77 -19.03 9.31
CA GLU A 303 10.35 -19.37 9.22
C GLU A 303 9.78 -19.08 7.82
N LEU A 304 10.12 -17.92 7.25
CA LEU A 304 9.71 -17.58 5.89
C LEU A 304 10.30 -18.53 4.84
N LYS A 305 11.58 -18.89 4.98
CA LYS A 305 12.22 -19.86 4.08
C LYS A 305 11.57 -21.24 4.21
N ASN A 306 11.36 -21.73 5.44
CA ASN A 306 10.78 -23.05 5.70
C ASN A 306 9.39 -23.21 5.09
N ARG A 307 8.61 -22.13 5.01
CA ARG A 307 7.28 -22.09 4.40
C ARG A 307 7.29 -21.76 2.90
N ASN A 308 8.47 -21.66 2.29
CA ASN A 308 8.67 -21.29 0.89
C ASN A 308 7.97 -19.95 0.54
N ILE A 309 8.08 -18.96 1.43
CA ILE A 309 7.52 -17.61 1.23
C ILE A 309 8.48 -16.72 0.45
N ILE A 310 9.77 -16.85 0.74
CA ILE A 310 10.84 -15.99 0.23
C ILE A 310 11.76 -16.77 -0.70
N GLY A 311 12.36 -16.05 -1.65
CA GLY A 311 13.22 -16.63 -2.67
C GLY A 311 13.56 -15.56 -3.71
N ALA A 312 14.68 -15.72 -4.42
CA ALA A 312 15.15 -14.72 -5.39
C ALA A 312 14.14 -14.42 -6.50
N HIS A 313 13.29 -15.39 -6.82
CA HIS A 313 12.23 -15.29 -7.83
C HIS A 313 10.82 -15.45 -7.22
N LEU A 314 10.67 -15.36 -5.88
CA LEU A 314 9.40 -15.47 -5.18
C LEU A 314 9.05 -14.18 -4.43
N ASP A 315 9.86 -13.81 -3.44
CA ASP A 315 9.67 -12.63 -2.62
C ASP A 315 11.00 -12.16 -2.04
N ILE A 316 11.26 -10.86 -2.14
CA ILE A 316 12.56 -10.24 -1.86
C ILE A 316 12.41 -9.17 -0.76
N PRO A 317 12.64 -9.53 0.52
CA PRO A 317 12.67 -8.57 1.62
C PRO A 317 13.70 -7.43 1.46
N ALA A 318 13.55 -6.41 2.30
CA ALA A 318 14.40 -5.23 2.35
C ALA A 318 14.30 -4.53 3.72
N PRO A 319 15.16 -3.53 4.00
CA PRO A 319 15.00 -2.65 5.14
C PRO A 319 13.73 -1.80 5.05
N ASP A 320 13.23 -1.41 6.21
CA ASP A 320 12.16 -0.46 6.48
C ASP A 320 12.37 0.14 7.89
N VAL A 321 11.32 0.69 8.52
CA VAL A 321 11.42 1.29 9.87
C VAL A 321 12.05 0.32 10.86
N ASN A 322 13.09 0.79 11.57
CA ASN A 322 13.91 0.06 12.54
C ASN A 322 14.67 -1.18 12.02
N THR A 323 14.76 -1.34 10.70
CA THR A 323 15.63 -2.34 10.06
C THR A 323 16.65 -1.66 9.14
N ASN A 324 17.80 -2.30 8.91
CA ASN A 324 18.92 -1.68 8.21
C ASN A 324 19.82 -2.76 7.57
N ALA A 325 20.92 -2.33 6.95
CA ALA A 325 21.85 -3.22 6.26
C ALA A 325 22.42 -4.33 7.16
N LYS A 326 22.70 -4.04 8.43
CA LYS A 326 23.16 -5.05 9.40
C LYS A 326 22.11 -6.14 9.59
N LYS A 327 20.83 -5.78 9.76
CA LYS A 327 19.75 -6.76 9.88
C LYS A 327 19.54 -7.57 8.60
N MET A 328 19.72 -6.97 7.43
CA MET A 328 19.67 -7.71 6.16
C MET A 328 20.80 -8.74 6.05
N ALA A 329 21.98 -8.43 6.61
CA ALA A 329 23.09 -9.38 6.67
C ALA A 329 22.76 -10.58 7.57
N TRP A 330 22.15 -10.37 8.75
CA TRP A 330 21.65 -11.46 9.60
C TRP A 330 20.57 -12.29 8.91
N PHE A 331 19.65 -11.61 8.20
CA PHE A 331 18.56 -12.26 7.48
C PHE A 331 19.06 -13.22 6.40
N ILE A 332 19.97 -12.78 5.53
CA ILE A 332 20.51 -13.63 4.47
C ILE A 332 21.44 -14.72 4.99
N ASP A 333 22.22 -14.42 6.02
CA ASP A 333 23.09 -15.41 6.64
C ASP A 333 22.28 -16.61 7.15
N GLU A 334 21.15 -16.35 7.82
CA GLU A 334 20.25 -17.39 8.27
C GLU A 334 19.56 -18.13 7.11
N TYR A 335 19.19 -17.41 6.06
CA TYR A 335 18.60 -18.04 4.86
C TYR A 335 19.58 -19.03 4.21
N LEU A 336 20.86 -18.62 4.07
CA LEU A 336 21.92 -19.45 3.51
C LEU A 336 22.22 -20.65 4.42
N LYS A 337 22.35 -20.41 5.74
CA LYS A 337 22.51 -21.48 6.74
C LYS A 337 21.41 -22.53 6.60
N ALA A 338 20.16 -22.10 6.52
CA ALA A 338 19.02 -22.99 6.38
C ALA A 338 18.98 -23.72 5.01
N SER A 339 19.56 -23.16 3.94
CA SER A 339 19.74 -23.91 2.67
C SER A 339 20.71 -25.06 2.88
N ILE A 340 21.89 -24.75 3.45
CA ILE A 340 22.97 -25.71 3.65
C ILE A 340 22.56 -26.84 4.60
N GLU A 341 21.86 -26.54 5.70
CA GLU A 341 21.36 -27.54 6.64
C GLU A 341 20.35 -28.52 6.02
N LYS A 342 19.64 -28.09 4.97
CA LYS A 342 18.70 -28.93 4.20
C LYS A 342 19.32 -29.57 2.97
N GLU A 343 20.63 -29.39 2.77
CA GLU A 343 21.34 -29.80 1.55
C GLU A 343 20.69 -29.24 0.27
N ASP A 344 20.04 -28.07 0.38
CA ASP A 344 19.40 -27.39 -0.73
C ASP A 344 20.45 -26.64 -1.56
N SER A 345 20.81 -27.27 -2.68
CA SER A 345 21.77 -26.74 -3.65
C SER A 345 21.13 -25.84 -4.70
N SER A 346 19.79 -25.69 -4.70
CA SER A 346 19.07 -24.95 -5.75
C SER A 346 19.46 -23.48 -5.81
N ASP A 347 19.98 -22.91 -4.72
CA ASP A 347 20.48 -21.54 -4.68
C ASP A 347 21.76 -21.34 -5.51
N TRP A 348 22.48 -22.39 -5.91
CA TRP A 348 23.74 -22.32 -6.65
C TRP A 348 23.54 -22.72 -8.11
N LEU A 349 23.72 -21.79 -9.04
CA LEU A 349 23.50 -22.00 -10.47
C LEU A 349 24.84 -22.24 -11.18
N THR A 350 25.13 -23.52 -11.44
CA THR A 350 26.25 -23.98 -12.27
C THR A 350 25.96 -25.37 -12.83
N ASP A 351 26.47 -25.68 -14.02
CA ASP A 351 26.35 -27.01 -14.62
C ASP A 351 27.39 -28.00 -14.05
N ASP A 352 28.34 -27.54 -13.25
CA ASP A 352 29.37 -28.38 -12.61
C ASP A 352 28.88 -28.94 -11.26
N THR A 353 28.29 -30.13 -11.29
CA THR A 353 27.80 -30.85 -10.11
C THR A 353 28.93 -31.17 -9.11
N LYS A 354 30.17 -31.38 -9.56
CA LYS A 354 31.31 -31.64 -8.65
C LYS A 354 31.67 -30.38 -7.88
N LEU A 355 31.62 -29.23 -8.54
CA LEU A 355 31.86 -27.93 -7.93
C LEU A 355 30.75 -27.57 -6.93
N ILE A 356 29.49 -27.86 -7.21
CA ILE A 356 28.38 -27.69 -6.26
C ILE A 356 28.62 -28.51 -4.99
N ASN A 357 28.94 -29.80 -5.13
CA ASN A 357 29.21 -30.66 -3.99
C ASN A 357 30.42 -30.15 -3.18
N LYS A 358 31.46 -29.66 -3.86
CA LYS A 358 32.61 -29.02 -3.20
C LYS A 358 32.19 -27.77 -2.43
N ILE A 359 31.37 -26.90 -3.03
CA ILE A 359 30.84 -25.69 -2.39
C ILE A 359 30.06 -26.02 -1.12
N ILE A 360 29.14 -27.00 -1.19
CA ILE A 360 28.33 -27.40 -0.03
C ILE A 360 29.22 -27.97 1.07
N ASN A 361 30.18 -28.82 0.71
CA ASN A 361 31.17 -29.36 1.65
C ASN A 361 32.02 -28.26 2.29
N ASP A 362 32.30 -27.18 1.56
CA ASP A 362 33.02 -26.00 2.04
C ASP A 362 32.26 -25.24 3.15
N PHE A 363 30.93 -25.38 3.25
CA PHE A 363 30.11 -24.82 4.32
C PHE A 363 29.94 -25.75 5.52
N GLN A 364 30.07 -27.07 5.35
CA GLN A 364 29.84 -28.04 6.43
C GLN A 364 30.62 -27.79 7.73
N PRO A 365 31.88 -27.29 7.72
CA PRO A 365 32.59 -26.95 8.96
C PRO A 365 31.86 -25.92 9.82
N LEU A 366 31.11 -25.00 9.20
CA LEU A 366 30.36 -23.95 9.91
C LEU A 366 29.21 -24.51 10.75
N ASN A 367 28.61 -25.63 10.34
CA ASN A 367 27.52 -26.26 11.10
C ASN A 367 27.97 -26.77 12.48
N LYS A 368 29.28 -27.03 12.64
CA LYS A 368 29.87 -27.50 13.90
C LYS A 368 30.44 -26.35 14.75
N GLN A 369 30.50 -25.13 14.21
CA GLN A 369 31.01 -23.96 14.91
C GLN A 369 29.89 -23.25 15.64
N SER A 370 30.11 -22.97 16.93
CA SER A 370 29.27 -22.00 17.65
C SER A 370 29.59 -20.61 17.08
N SER A 371 28.57 -19.93 16.56
CA SER A 371 28.68 -18.54 16.09
C SER A 371 27.84 -17.62 16.96
N PHE A 372 28.30 -16.39 17.15
CA PHE A 372 27.50 -15.39 17.84
C PHE A 372 26.34 -14.95 16.93
N PRO A 373 25.12 -14.72 17.45
CA PRO A 373 23.97 -14.36 16.61
C PRO A 373 24.18 -13.11 15.72
N VAL A 374 25.10 -12.23 16.10
CA VAL A 374 25.42 -11.00 15.38
C VAL A 374 26.43 -11.18 14.25
N GLU A 375 27.16 -12.30 14.21
CA GLU A 375 28.11 -12.65 13.15
C GLU A 375 27.36 -13.19 11.92
N THR A 376 28.02 -13.25 10.76
CA THR A 376 27.39 -13.77 9.52
C THR A 376 28.32 -14.72 8.74
N PRO A 377 28.74 -15.85 9.33
CA PRO A 377 29.78 -16.71 8.75
C PRO A 377 29.36 -17.37 7.43
N TYR A 378 28.08 -17.69 7.23
CA TYR A 378 27.60 -18.28 5.97
C TYR A 378 27.60 -17.24 4.85
N LEU A 379 27.19 -16.01 5.16
CA LEU A 379 27.27 -14.92 4.20
C LEU A 379 28.73 -14.60 3.83
N ASP A 380 29.62 -14.51 4.81
CA ASP A 380 31.04 -14.21 4.58
C ASP A 380 31.73 -15.31 3.75
N LYS A 381 31.40 -16.58 4.00
CA LYS A 381 31.86 -17.72 3.20
C LYS A 381 31.28 -17.68 1.78
N CYS A 382 30.00 -17.38 1.61
CA CYS A 382 29.36 -17.20 0.31
C CYS A 382 30.06 -16.12 -0.53
N MET A 383 30.34 -14.96 0.06
CA MET A 383 31.08 -13.88 -0.61
C MET A 383 32.49 -14.32 -1.03
N THR A 384 33.19 -15.07 -0.17
CA THR A 384 34.54 -15.60 -0.48
C THR A 384 34.50 -16.57 -1.67
N ILE A 385 33.47 -17.42 -1.76
CA ILE A 385 33.32 -18.37 -2.87
C ILE A 385 33.05 -17.62 -4.18
N LEU A 386 32.10 -16.69 -4.19
CA LEU A 386 31.76 -15.90 -5.38
C LEU A 386 32.92 -15.04 -5.89
N GLN A 387 33.81 -14.59 -4.99
CA GLN A 387 35.03 -13.88 -5.36
C GLN A 387 36.06 -14.81 -6.01
N LYS A 388 36.19 -16.05 -5.52
CA LYS A 388 37.11 -17.06 -6.09
C LYS A 388 36.61 -17.65 -7.41
N HIS A 389 35.29 -17.66 -7.58
CA HIS A 389 34.58 -18.29 -8.70
C HIS A 389 33.60 -17.30 -9.33
N PRO A 390 34.08 -16.28 -10.08
CA PRO A 390 33.24 -15.26 -10.68
C PRO A 390 32.22 -15.81 -11.69
N GLU A 391 32.49 -16.99 -12.27
CA GLU A 391 31.60 -17.71 -13.18
C GLU A 391 30.34 -18.27 -12.49
N ILE A 392 30.37 -18.46 -11.17
CA ILE A 392 29.28 -19.04 -10.40
C ILE A 392 28.29 -17.97 -10.00
N LYS A 393 27.00 -18.31 -10.02
CA LYS A 393 25.91 -17.46 -9.53
C LYS A 393 25.26 -18.11 -8.31
N CYS A 394 24.99 -17.32 -7.29
CA CYS A 394 24.22 -17.74 -6.12
C CYS A 394 22.94 -16.91 -6.05
N GLN A 395 21.81 -17.48 -6.48
CA GLN A 395 20.53 -16.79 -6.41
C GLN A 395 20.11 -16.54 -4.95
N GLY A 396 20.57 -17.36 -4.00
CA GLY A 396 20.38 -17.13 -2.57
C GLY A 396 20.79 -15.72 -2.13
N LEU A 397 21.90 -15.18 -2.66
CA LEU A 397 22.39 -13.82 -2.33
C LEU A 397 21.40 -12.71 -2.74
N ALA A 398 20.52 -12.98 -3.69
CA ALA A 398 19.50 -12.05 -4.19
C ALA A 398 18.18 -12.11 -3.40
N VAL A 399 18.04 -13.01 -2.41
CA VAL A 399 16.79 -13.18 -1.64
C VAL A 399 16.45 -11.94 -0.81
N VAL A 400 17.43 -11.14 -0.40
CA VAL A 400 17.21 -9.88 0.32
C VAL A 400 18.05 -8.77 -0.31
N THR A 401 17.57 -7.54 -0.18
CA THR A 401 18.22 -6.33 -0.69
C THR A 401 18.48 -5.34 0.43
N GLY A 402 19.28 -4.29 0.19
CA GLY A 402 19.72 -3.35 1.21
C GLY A 402 20.80 -3.94 2.11
N LYS A 403 21.61 -4.87 1.61
CA LYS A 403 22.75 -5.46 2.32
C LYS A 403 23.92 -4.46 2.43
N PRO A 404 24.89 -4.69 3.32
CA PRO A 404 26.14 -3.92 3.34
C PRO A 404 26.90 -4.07 2.01
N ASP A 405 27.59 -3.02 1.57
CA ASP A 405 28.29 -3.00 0.28
C ASP A 405 29.28 -4.16 0.12
N ASN A 406 30.06 -4.47 1.18
CA ASN A 406 30.99 -5.59 1.20
C ASN A 406 30.32 -6.98 1.33
N LYS A 407 28.99 -7.03 1.45
CA LYS A 407 28.18 -8.27 1.60
C LYS A 407 27.10 -8.36 0.54
N GLY A 408 27.41 -7.87 -0.66
CA GLY A 408 26.54 -7.95 -1.82
C GLY A 408 25.48 -6.84 -1.90
N GLY A 409 25.63 -5.77 -1.12
CA GLY A 409 24.89 -4.52 -1.28
C GLY A 409 25.27 -3.78 -2.57
N SER A 410 24.40 -2.88 -3.02
CA SER A 410 24.69 -1.99 -4.15
C SER A 410 25.24 -0.66 -3.64
N LEU A 411 26.30 -0.16 -4.30
CA LEU A 411 26.82 1.18 -4.04
C LEU A 411 25.74 2.25 -4.24
N GLY A 412 25.84 3.36 -3.50
CA GLY A 412 24.91 4.48 -3.60
C GLY A 412 23.53 4.23 -2.98
N ARG A 413 23.27 3.05 -2.39
CA ARG A 413 21.97 2.72 -1.80
C ARG A 413 21.52 3.72 -0.74
N ALA A 414 22.43 4.17 0.12
CA ALA A 414 22.13 5.11 1.20
C ALA A 414 21.58 6.46 0.69
N GLU A 415 22.07 6.94 -0.45
CA GLU A 415 21.72 8.26 -1.01
C GLU A 415 20.66 8.18 -2.11
N SER A 416 20.38 6.98 -2.63
CA SER A 416 19.51 6.73 -3.79
C SER A 416 18.14 7.40 -3.73
N THR A 417 17.45 7.37 -2.59
CA THR A 417 16.16 8.04 -2.43
C THR A 417 16.31 9.56 -2.58
N GLY A 418 17.33 10.15 -1.95
CA GLY A 418 17.60 11.58 -2.03
C GLY A 418 18.04 12.02 -3.44
N LEU A 419 18.82 11.19 -4.15
CA LEU A 419 19.14 11.43 -5.55
C LEU A 419 17.87 11.43 -6.42
N GLY A 420 16.97 10.47 -6.21
CA GLY A 420 15.66 10.43 -6.87
C GLY A 420 14.84 11.71 -6.67
N VAL A 421 14.78 12.19 -5.41
CA VAL A 421 14.10 13.46 -5.07
C VAL A 421 14.71 14.62 -5.85
N PHE A 422 16.04 14.72 -5.89
CA PHE A 422 16.73 15.78 -6.61
C PHE A 422 16.50 15.72 -8.12
N VAL A 423 16.54 14.53 -8.73
CA VAL A 423 16.29 14.35 -10.17
C VAL A 423 14.86 14.77 -10.53
N ALA A 424 13.85 14.31 -9.78
CA ALA A 424 12.46 14.68 -9.98
C ALA A 424 12.25 16.19 -9.79
N LEU A 425 12.86 16.78 -8.76
CA LEU A 425 12.82 18.21 -8.52
C LEU A 425 13.45 19.01 -9.67
N ARG A 426 14.59 18.58 -10.22
CA ARG A 426 15.21 19.25 -11.36
C ARG A 426 14.30 19.24 -12.60
N LYS A 427 13.55 18.15 -12.82
CA LYS A 427 12.51 18.09 -13.88
C LYS A 427 11.35 19.02 -13.59
N ALA A 428 10.88 19.07 -12.34
CA ALA A 428 9.82 20.00 -11.91
C ALA A 428 10.23 21.47 -12.09
N ALA A 429 11.46 21.82 -11.69
CA ALA A 429 12.03 23.16 -11.85
C ALA A 429 12.10 23.56 -13.33
N LYS A 430 12.58 22.65 -14.19
CA LYS A 430 12.61 22.86 -15.65
C LYS A 430 11.19 23.11 -16.20
N TYR A 431 10.21 22.27 -15.82
CA TYR A 431 8.82 22.44 -16.26
C TYR A 431 8.18 23.76 -15.78
N LYS A 432 8.56 24.23 -14.58
CA LYS A 432 8.09 25.49 -14.01
C LYS A 432 8.95 26.70 -14.36
N ASN A 433 9.91 26.55 -15.27
CA ASN A 433 10.84 27.62 -15.68
C ASN A 433 11.55 28.27 -14.47
N ILE A 434 11.93 27.46 -13.48
CA ILE A 434 12.73 27.90 -12.33
C ILE A 434 14.19 27.55 -12.62
N ASN A 435 15.04 28.57 -12.69
CA ASN A 435 16.48 28.36 -12.73
C ASN A 435 16.96 27.96 -11.32
N LEU A 436 17.55 26.77 -11.18
CA LEU A 436 18.07 26.30 -9.90
C LEU A 436 19.20 27.20 -9.36
N LYS A 437 20.06 27.70 -10.24
CA LYS A 437 21.15 28.59 -9.83
C LYS A 437 20.57 29.90 -9.30
N GLY A 438 20.77 30.15 -8.01
CA GLY A 438 20.25 31.33 -7.30
C GLY A 438 18.84 31.18 -6.72
N ALA A 439 18.14 30.07 -6.99
CA ALA A 439 16.86 29.75 -6.33
C ALA A 439 17.05 29.52 -4.84
N THR A 440 15.95 29.57 -4.09
CA THR A 440 15.95 29.31 -2.64
C THR A 440 15.25 28.00 -2.30
N ALA A 441 15.77 27.27 -1.30
CA ALA A 441 15.19 26.01 -0.86
C ALA A 441 15.10 25.88 0.67
N ALA A 442 14.02 25.24 1.13
CA ALA A 442 13.86 24.76 2.50
C ALA A 442 13.68 23.24 2.53
N ILE A 443 14.25 22.56 3.52
CA ILE A 443 14.25 21.09 3.61
C ILE A 443 13.75 20.68 4.98
N GLN A 444 12.60 20.00 5.00
CA GLN A 444 12.09 19.35 6.20
C GLN A 444 12.71 17.97 6.34
N GLY A 445 13.42 17.73 7.44
CA GLY A 445 14.07 16.45 7.73
C GLY A 445 15.49 16.39 7.21
N PHE A 446 16.46 16.20 8.10
CA PHE A 446 17.88 16.08 7.77
C PHE A 446 18.45 14.68 8.08
N GLY A 447 17.68 13.66 7.74
CA GLY A 447 18.10 12.25 7.76
C GLY A 447 18.61 11.75 6.41
N ASN A 448 18.61 10.43 6.19
CA ASN A 448 19.11 9.79 4.97
C ASN A 448 18.42 10.28 3.68
N VAL A 449 17.16 10.70 3.76
CA VAL A 449 16.42 11.19 2.57
C VAL A 449 16.66 12.67 2.32
N GLY A 450 16.78 13.49 3.35
CA GLY A 450 16.90 14.95 3.21
C GLY A 450 18.32 15.49 3.12
N ARG A 451 19.32 14.76 3.64
CA ARG A 451 20.74 15.12 3.51
C ARG A 451 21.20 15.14 2.05
N PRO A 452 21.03 14.07 1.23
CA PRO A 452 21.54 14.09 -0.14
C PRO A 452 20.95 15.23 -0.99
N PRO A 453 19.62 15.50 -0.98
CA PRO A 453 19.07 16.66 -1.70
C PRO A 453 19.64 18.00 -1.24
N ALA A 454 19.94 18.17 0.05
CA ALA A 454 20.58 19.40 0.54
C ALA A 454 21.93 19.64 -0.12
N LYS A 455 22.75 18.57 -0.22
CA LYS A 455 24.03 18.61 -0.93
C LYS A 455 23.84 18.84 -2.42
N PHE A 456 22.98 18.08 -3.10
CA PHE A 456 22.79 18.19 -4.55
C PHE A 456 22.22 19.55 -4.98
N LEU A 457 21.31 20.14 -4.17
CA LEU A 457 20.82 21.49 -4.38
C LEU A 457 21.94 22.53 -4.23
N HIS A 458 22.75 22.42 -3.18
CA HIS A 458 23.90 23.31 -2.96
C HIS A 458 24.90 23.23 -4.12
N ASP A 459 25.28 22.01 -4.54
CA ASP A 459 26.18 21.76 -5.66
C ASP A 459 25.60 22.31 -6.99
N ALA A 460 24.28 22.37 -7.12
CA ALA A 460 23.57 22.99 -8.26
C ALA A 460 23.42 24.53 -8.16
N GLY A 461 23.97 25.16 -7.12
CA GLY A 461 23.94 26.61 -6.91
C GLY A 461 22.64 27.14 -6.30
N VAL A 462 21.82 26.28 -5.69
CA VAL A 462 20.62 26.67 -4.94
C VAL A 462 21.03 27.15 -3.55
N LYS A 463 20.44 28.26 -3.10
CA LYS A 463 20.57 28.73 -1.72
C LYS A 463 19.64 27.92 -0.82
N VAL A 464 20.17 26.88 -0.18
CA VAL A 464 19.44 26.17 0.88
C VAL A 464 19.41 27.08 2.09
N VAL A 465 18.26 27.69 2.36
CA VAL A 465 18.13 28.72 3.40
C VAL A 465 17.71 28.11 4.74
N ALA A 466 16.94 27.01 4.74
CA ALA A 466 16.45 26.40 5.98
C ALA A 466 16.48 24.88 5.94
N ILE A 467 16.82 24.26 7.07
CA ILE A 467 16.81 22.82 7.28
C ILE A 467 16.19 22.54 8.64
N THR A 468 15.33 21.52 8.74
CA THR A 468 14.84 21.02 10.03
C THR A 468 15.14 19.54 10.28
N ASP A 469 15.16 19.14 11.55
CA ASP A 469 15.18 17.76 12.01
C ASP A 469 14.17 17.54 13.16
N ALA A 470 14.23 16.38 13.82
CA ALA A 470 13.33 16.05 14.92
C ALA A 470 13.45 16.97 16.14
N LYS A 471 14.59 17.65 16.33
CA LYS A 471 14.89 18.48 17.52
C LYS A 471 14.77 19.98 17.27
N GLY A 472 14.62 20.42 16.03
CA GLY A 472 14.44 21.83 15.68
C GLY A 472 14.86 22.15 14.24
N GLY A 473 15.13 23.42 13.95
CA GLY A 473 15.55 23.87 12.64
C GLY A 473 16.57 24.99 12.69
N ILE A 474 17.30 25.15 11.59
CA ILE A 474 18.22 26.24 11.34
C ILE A 474 17.81 27.00 10.07
N TYR A 475 18.04 28.31 10.08
CA TYR A 475 17.66 29.20 9.00
C TYR A 475 18.71 30.30 8.80
N ASN A 476 19.12 30.52 7.55
CA ASN A 476 19.93 31.66 7.13
C ASN A 476 19.41 32.17 5.78
N PRO A 477 18.85 33.41 5.70
CA PRO A 477 18.33 33.95 4.44
C PRO A 477 19.40 34.13 3.35
N ASN A 478 20.67 34.21 3.74
CA ASN A 478 21.79 34.31 2.79
C ASN A 478 22.25 32.94 2.25
N GLY A 479 21.69 31.85 2.77
CA GLY A 479 22.10 30.47 2.49
C GLY A 479 22.88 29.86 3.66
N LEU A 480 22.66 28.57 3.90
CA LEU A 480 23.40 27.76 4.86
C LEU A 480 24.67 27.23 4.20
N ASP A 481 25.76 27.20 4.97
CA ASP A 481 26.95 26.42 4.62
C ASP A 481 26.65 24.94 4.84
N ILE A 482 26.29 24.26 3.76
CA ILE A 482 25.84 22.87 3.83
C ILE A 482 26.97 21.95 4.31
N GLU A 483 28.21 22.16 3.87
CA GLU A 483 29.34 21.35 4.33
C GLU A 483 29.58 21.50 5.83
N ALA A 484 29.52 22.73 6.35
CA ALA A 484 29.62 22.98 7.79
C ALA A 484 28.47 22.34 8.58
N VAL A 485 27.24 22.38 8.06
CA VAL A 485 26.07 21.73 8.70
C VAL A 485 26.26 20.21 8.75
N PHE A 486 26.72 19.58 7.66
CA PHE A 486 27.03 18.15 7.63
C PHE A 486 28.12 17.77 8.63
N ASN A 487 29.22 18.52 8.65
CA ASN A 487 30.33 18.30 9.56
C ASN A 487 29.88 18.41 11.02
N TYR A 488 29.09 19.43 11.35
CA TYR A 488 28.52 19.61 12.68
C TYR A 488 27.68 18.39 13.09
N VAL A 489 26.70 18.01 12.27
CA VAL A 489 25.80 16.89 12.56
C VAL A 489 26.54 15.58 12.80
N ASN A 490 27.61 15.33 12.03
CA ASN A 490 28.40 14.10 12.12
C ASN A 490 29.43 14.09 13.27
N THR A 491 29.77 15.24 13.86
CA THR A 491 30.82 15.35 14.88
C THR A 491 30.27 15.87 16.22
N ALA A 492 29.91 17.15 16.29
CA ALA A 492 29.52 17.84 17.51
C ALA A 492 28.01 17.77 17.81
N GLY A 493 27.18 17.62 16.77
CA GLY A 493 25.71 17.71 16.86
C GLY A 493 25.01 16.44 17.33
N ALA A 494 25.76 15.36 17.61
CA ALA A 494 25.21 14.05 17.98
C ALA A 494 24.07 13.59 17.04
N GLY A 495 24.25 13.77 15.73
CA GLY A 495 23.26 13.42 14.70
C GLY A 495 22.13 14.45 14.49
N SER A 496 22.15 15.60 15.17
CA SER A 496 21.16 16.66 15.04
C SER A 496 21.75 18.00 14.61
N ILE A 497 20.95 18.83 13.95
CA ILE A 497 21.30 20.21 13.56
C ILE A 497 21.13 21.23 14.69
N LYS A 498 20.47 20.84 15.79
CA LYS A 498 20.24 21.72 16.94
C LYS A 498 21.57 22.18 17.53
N GLY A 499 21.71 23.48 17.80
CA GLY A 499 22.93 24.08 18.35
C GLY A 499 23.98 24.50 17.30
N PHE A 500 23.70 24.36 16.00
CA PHE A 500 24.60 24.84 14.96
C PHE A 500 24.67 26.39 14.96
N HIS A 501 25.84 26.95 15.29
CA HIS A 501 26.03 28.40 15.47
C HIS A 501 26.05 29.22 14.17
N GLY A 502 26.17 28.59 12.99
CA GLY A 502 26.25 29.28 11.69
C GLY A 502 24.91 29.78 11.13
N ALA A 503 23.82 29.69 11.90
CA ALA A 503 22.47 30.07 11.48
C ALA A 503 21.60 30.43 12.70
N ARG A 504 20.46 31.10 12.46
CA ARG A 504 19.45 31.31 13.51
C ARG A 504 18.54 30.09 13.63
N GLU A 505 18.02 29.85 14.81
CA GLU A 505 17.03 28.79 15.01
C GLU A 505 15.69 29.12 14.32
N ILE A 506 15.02 28.07 13.84
CA ILE A 506 13.64 28.12 13.35
C ILE A 506 12.86 26.91 13.86
N THR A 507 11.57 27.05 14.07
CA THR A 507 10.71 25.92 14.45
C THR A 507 10.38 25.06 13.22
N ASN A 508 10.04 23.78 13.46
CA ASN A 508 9.55 22.88 12.41
C ASN A 508 8.36 23.46 11.64
N GLU A 509 7.40 24.06 12.34
CA GLU A 509 6.24 24.71 11.73
C GLU A 509 6.61 26.02 11.01
N GLY A 510 7.61 26.75 11.53
CA GLY A 510 8.10 27.98 10.92
C GLY A 510 8.70 27.77 9.53
N LEU A 511 9.30 26.60 9.29
CA LEU A 511 9.86 26.24 7.98
C LEU A 511 8.81 26.29 6.87
N PHE A 512 7.57 25.85 7.13
CA PHE A 512 6.51 25.83 6.12
C PHE A 512 6.03 27.24 5.72
N ALA A 513 6.26 28.25 6.55
CA ALA A 513 5.83 29.63 6.27
C ALA A 513 6.87 30.44 5.45
N LEU A 514 8.05 29.86 5.21
CA LEU A 514 9.13 30.52 4.47
C LEU A 514 8.74 30.76 3.00
N ASP A 515 9.13 31.92 2.50
CA ASP A 515 9.03 32.28 1.09
C ASP A 515 10.26 31.75 0.37
N VAL A 516 10.11 30.59 -0.28
CA VAL A 516 11.19 29.87 -0.98
C VAL A 516 10.69 29.39 -2.32
N ASP A 517 11.57 29.18 -3.29
CA ASP A 517 11.17 28.56 -4.57
C ASP A 517 10.82 27.08 -4.37
N ILE A 518 11.58 26.40 -3.51
CA ILE A 518 11.58 24.94 -3.34
C ILE A 518 11.35 24.55 -1.88
N LEU A 519 10.45 23.61 -1.65
CA LEU A 519 10.28 22.92 -0.37
C LEU A 519 10.45 21.41 -0.56
N ILE A 520 11.36 20.80 0.19
CA ILE A 520 11.53 19.33 0.23
C ILE A 520 10.93 18.81 1.53
N LEU A 521 10.05 17.80 1.42
CA LEU A 521 9.44 17.12 2.57
C LEU A 521 10.06 15.73 2.74
N ALA A 522 10.97 15.57 3.68
CA ALA A 522 11.78 14.35 3.85
C ALA A 522 11.81 13.83 5.30
N ALA A 523 10.77 14.13 6.10
CA ALA A 523 10.67 13.72 7.50
C ALA A 523 9.45 12.84 7.80
N LEU A 524 8.27 13.46 7.93
CA LEU A 524 7.08 12.85 8.51
C LEU A 524 5.95 12.72 7.49
N GLU A 525 5.12 11.70 7.68
CA GLU A 525 3.81 11.61 7.03
C GLU A 525 2.89 12.72 7.57
N ASN A 526 1.94 13.18 6.75
CA ASN A 526 0.93 14.19 7.10
C ASN A 526 1.51 15.52 7.66
N ALA A 527 2.77 15.84 7.34
CA ALA A 527 3.44 17.07 7.75
C ALA A 527 2.73 18.35 7.26
N ILE A 528 2.13 18.28 6.07
CA ILE A 528 1.29 19.35 5.53
C ILE A 528 -0.18 18.89 5.51
N ASP A 529 -0.99 19.54 6.36
CA ASP A 529 -2.44 19.40 6.40
C ASP A 529 -3.06 20.81 6.41
N ARG A 530 -3.55 21.28 7.57
CA ARG A 530 -4.15 22.61 7.66
C ARG A 530 -3.16 23.76 7.56
N ASN A 531 -1.91 23.52 7.90
CA ASN A 531 -0.82 24.46 7.72
C ASN A 531 -0.49 24.74 6.24
N ALA A 532 -1.07 24.02 5.27
CA ALA A 532 -0.95 24.29 3.84
C ALA A 532 -1.25 25.75 3.43
N TYR A 533 -2.11 26.46 4.17
CA TYR A 533 -2.36 27.89 3.93
C TYR A 533 -1.11 28.76 4.11
N LYS A 534 -0.18 28.36 4.98
CA LYS A 534 1.06 29.09 5.26
C LYS A 534 2.14 28.86 4.20
N VAL A 535 2.04 27.75 3.44
CA VAL A 535 3.06 27.34 2.47
C VAL A 535 3.16 28.32 1.31
N LYS A 536 4.32 28.95 1.12
CA LYS A 536 4.58 29.90 0.02
C LYS A 536 5.44 29.31 -1.10
N ALA A 537 5.93 28.08 -0.92
CA ALA A 537 6.78 27.40 -1.88
C ALA A 537 6.13 27.29 -3.28
N ARG A 538 6.92 27.44 -4.33
CA ARG A 538 6.45 27.29 -5.73
C ARG A 538 6.44 25.83 -6.16
N ILE A 539 7.44 25.07 -5.71
CA ILE A 539 7.57 23.63 -5.91
C ILE A 539 7.69 22.94 -4.55
N ILE A 540 6.94 21.85 -4.39
CA ILE A 540 7.15 20.88 -3.31
C ILE A 540 7.60 19.55 -3.92
N ALA A 541 8.69 18.99 -3.41
CA ALA A 541 9.13 17.63 -3.71
C ALA A 541 9.00 16.74 -2.47
N GLU A 542 8.23 15.66 -2.61
CA GLU A 542 7.97 14.72 -1.52
C GLU A 542 9.02 13.60 -1.49
N GLY A 543 9.93 13.66 -0.52
CA GLY A 543 10.89 12.60 -0.23
C GLY A 543 10.36 11.55 0.74
N ALA A 544 9.60 11.97 1.75
CA ALA A 544 8.88 11.09 2.67
C ALA A 544 7.66 10.46 1.97
N ASN A 545 7.11 9.39 2.55
CA ASN A 545 5.83 8.84 2.09
C ASN A 545 4.67 9.66 2.70
N GLY A 546 3.66 9.98 1.90
CA GLY A 546 2.46 10.71 2.33
C GLY A 546 2.69 11.97 3.17
N PRO A 547 3.67 12.86 2.89
CA PRO A 547 3.91 14.02 3.74
C PRO A 547 2.83 15.10 3.62
N ILE A 548 1.95 15.02 2.62
CA ILE A 548 0.84 15.94 2.40
C ILE A 548 -0.48 15.16 2.48
N THR A 549 -1.42 15.62 3.31
CA THR A 549 -2.75 15.01 3.40
C THR A 549 -3.60 15.32 2.15
N PRO A 550 -4.68 14.56 1.88
CA PRO A 550 -5.63 14.92 0.84
C PRO A 550 -6.26 16.31 0.99
N TRP A 551 -6.29 16.86 2.22
CA TRP A 551 -6.77 18.23 2.46
C TRP A 551 -5.69 19.26 2.12
N GLY A 552 -4.45 19.02 2.54
CA GLY A 552 -3.28 19.82 2.18
C GLY A 552 -3.12 19.92 0.66
N ASP A 553 -3.25 18.79 -0.06
CA ASP A 553 -3.20 18.73 -1.53
C ASP A 553 -4.22 19.68 -2.18
N LYS A 554 -5.47 19.69 -1.68
CA LYS A 554 -6.53 20.58 -2.21
C LYS A 554 -6.20 22.06 -2.02
N ILE A 555 -5.61 22.43 -0.88
CA ILE A 555 -5.24 23.83 -0.59
C ILE A 555 -4.09 24.25 -1.48
N LEU A 556 -3.01 23.47 -1.52
CA LEU A 556 -1.82 23.75 -2.31
C LEU A 556 -2.13 23.85 -3.80
N LYS A 557 -2.99 22.95 -4.31
CA LYS A 557 -3.47 22.99 -5.70
C LYS A 557 -4.20 24.30 -6.02
N ARG A 558 -5.07 24.79 -5.13
CA ARG A 558 -5.75 26.09 -5.31
C ARG A 558 -4.77 27.27 -5.28
N LYS A 559 -3.67 27.15 -4.54
CA LYS A 559 -2.60 28.15 -4.50
C LYS A 559 -1.66 28.09 -5.72
N GLY A 560 -1.85 27.12 -6.62
CA GLY A 560 -0.99 26.95 -7.79
C GLY A 560 0.40 26.37 -7.49
N VAL A 561 0.59 25.79 -6.30
CA VAL A 561 1.86 25.14 -5.92
C VAL A 561 2.03 23.85 -6.74
N PHE A 562 3.20 23.64 -7.31
CA PHE A 562 3.51 22.40 -8.03
C PHE A 562 4.01 21.33 -7.07
N ILE A 563 3.36 20.17 -7.07
CA ILE A 563 3.72 19.06 -6.20
C ILE A 563 4.29 17.92 -7.07
N ALA A 564 5.54 17.55 -6.80
CA ALA A 564 6.12 16.30 -7.25
C ALA A 564 5.81 15.23 -6.18
N PRO A 565 4.87 14.31 -6.46
CA PRO A 565 4.32 13.40 -5.45
C PRO A 565 5.33 12.30 -5.07
N ASP A 566 5.25 11.86 -3.84
CA ASP A 566 6.11 10.85 -3.20
C ASP A 566 6.28 9.60 -4.06
N ILE A 567 5.19 9.01 -4.53
CA ILE A 567 5.17 7.75 -5.28
C ILE A 567 6.02 7.82 -6.56
N GLY A 568 6.20 9.01 -7.15
CA GLY A 568 7.08 9.23 -8.31
C GLY A 568 8.44 9.85 -7.98
N THR A 569 8.58 10.48 -6.82
CA THR A 569 9.75 11.29 -6.45
C THR A 569 10.77 10.50 -5.62
N ASN A 570 10.30 9.65 -4.70
CA ASN A 570 11.16 8.88 -3.80
C ASN A 570 11.45 7.44 -4.30
N LEU A 571 11.34 7.22 -5.62
CA LEU A 571 11.52 5.93 -6.27
C LEU A 571 12.98 5.44 -6.32
N GLY A 572 13.96 6.33 -6.15
CA GLY A 572 15.38 5.96 -6.26
C GLY A 572 15.77 4.81 -5.34
N GLY A 573 15.17 4.74 -4.15
CA GLY A 573 15.43 3.66 -3.22
C GLY A 573 14.93 2.28 -3.71
N VAL A 574 13.74 2.19 -4.29
CA VAL A 574 13.23 0.92 -4.82
C VAL A 574 13.98 0.51 -6.09
N PHE A 575 14.37 1.49 -6.91
CA PHE A 575 15.12 1.24 -8.14
C PHE A 575 16.53 0.70 -7.87
N VAL A 576 17.30 1.31 -6.96
CA VAL A 576 18.64 0.77 -6.60
C VAL A 576 18.54 -0.57 -5.87
N SER A 577 17.46 -0.80 -5.11
CA SER A 577 17.16 -2.13 -4.57
C SER A 577 16.95 -3.18 -5.66
N TYR A 578 16.34 -2.81 -6.78
CA TYR A 578 16.24 -3.67 -7.97
C TYR A 578 17.60 -3.90 -8.62
N LEU A 579 18.43 -2.85 -8.78
CA LEU A 579 19.79 -3.00 -9.33
C LEU A 579 20.66 -3.92 -8.45
N GLU A 580 20.51 -3.85 -7.12
CA GLU A 580 21.18 -4.77 -6.19
C GLU A 580 20.78 -6.23 -6.43
N TRP A 581 19.50 -6.49 -6.66
CA TRP A 581 19.00 -7.83 -6.98
C TRP A 581 19.57 -8.35 -8.29
N VAL A 582 19.57 -7.53 -9.35
CA VAL A 582 20.17 -7.89 -10.66
C VAL A 582 21.66 -8.19 -10.53
N GLN A 583 22.41 -7.33 -9.83
CA GLN A 583 23.84 -7.54 -9.56
C GLN A 583 24.09 -8.88 -8.86
N ASN A 584 23.30 -9.21 -7.83
CA ASN A 584 23.47 -10.47 -7.09
C ASN A 584 23.07 -11.70 -7.91
N LEU A 585 22.02 -11.64 -8.74
CA LEU A 585 21.66 -12.74 -9.64
C LEU A 585 22.74 -13.02 -10.70
N LYS A 586 23.41 -11.97 -11.18
CA LYS A 586 24.45 -12.08 -12.22
C LYS A 586 25.86 -12.30 -11.66
N ASN A 587 26.03 -12.23 -10.34
CA ASN A 587 27.34 -12.12 -9.68
C ASN A 587 28.21 -10.97 -10.25
N GLU A 588 27.59 -9.82 -10.49
CA GLU A 588 28.26 -8.61 -10.99
C GLU A 588 28.33 -7.54 -9.90
N ARG A 589 29.33 -6.66 -10.00
CA ARG A 589 29.42 -5.44 -9.19
C ARG A 589 29.59 -4.24 -10.10
N TRP A 590 28.76 -3.22 -9.90
CA TRP A 590 28.76 -2.01 -10.72
C TRP A 590 29.30 -0.83 -9.93
N ASP A 591 29.98 0.08 -10.62
CA ASP A 591 30.43 1.33 -10.04
C ASP A 591 29.25 2.28 -9.77
N LEU A 592 29.50 3.28 -8.91
CA LEU A 592 28.50 4.26 -8.51
C LEU A 592 27.98 5.09 -9.69
N LYS A 593 28.84 5.36 -10.70
CA LYS A 593 28.45 6.17 -11.86
C LYS A 593 27.38 5.46 -12.67
N LYS A 594 27.61 4.18 -13.01
CA LYS A 594 26.64 3.34 -13.74
C LYS A 594 25.30 3.27 -13.00
N ILE A 595 25.33 3.06 -11.68
CA ILE A 595 24.13 3.00 -10.85
C ILE A 595 23.36 4.32 -10.88
N ASN A 596 24.06 5.45 -10.70
CA ASN A 596 23.45 6.78 -10.70
C ASN A 596 22.91 7.17 -12.07
N ASP A 597 23.61 6.86 -13.17
CA ASP A 597 23.17 7.12 -14.54
C ASP A 597 21.86 6.35 -14.83
N MET A 598 21.79 5.06 -14.45
CA MET A 598 20.57 4.25 -14.60
C MET A 598 19.40 4.79 -13.75
N LEU A 599 19.67 5.22 -12.52
CA LEU A 599 18.66 5.83 -11.65
C LEU A 599 18.13 7.13 -12.26
N GLU A 600 19.03 8.04 -12.68
CA GLU A 600 18.65 9.33 -13.24
C GLU A 600 17.78 9.16 -14.49
N ASP A 601 18.15 8.23 -15.37
CA ASP A 601 17.39 7.88 -16.56
C ASP A 601 15.98 7.36 -16.23
N ASN A 602 15.87 6.44 -15.27
CA ASN A 602 14.59 5.87 -14.86
C ASN A 602 13.67 6.93 -14.24
N ILE A 603 14.16 7.67 -13.23
CA ILE A 603 13.36 8.71 -12.55
C ILE A 603 12.93 9.79 -13.54
N SER A 604 13.82 10.17 -14.47
CA SER A 604 13.50 11.13 -15.53
C SER A 604 12.36 10.66 -16.43
N MET A 605 12.39 9.39 -16.85
CA MET A 605 11.36 8.80 -17.70
C MET A 605 10.01 8.75 -16.96
N VAL A 606 10.01 8.23 -15.73
CA VAL A 606 8.79 8.12 -14.90
C VAL A 606 8.19 9.49 -14.64
N PHE A 607 9.01 10.50 -14.27
CA PHE A 607 8.51 11.86 -14.04
C PHE A 607 7.84 12.44 -15.30
N ASN A 608 8.47 12.26 -16.46
CA ASN A 608 7.93 12.75 -17.73
C ASN A 608 6.60 12.08 -18.08
N ASP A 609 6.46 10.77 -17.84
CA ASP A 609 5.20 10.05 -18.05
C ASP A 609 4.09 10.55 -17.11
N ILE A 610 4.39 10.73 -15.83
CA ILE A 610 3.43 11.28 -14.85
C ILE A 610 2.99 12.68 -15.30
N LEU A 611 3.95 13.53 -15.66
CA LEU A 611 3.67 14.89 -16.11
C LEU A 611 2.80 14.89 -17.36
N ARG A 612 3.14 14.08 -18.36
CA ARG A 612 2.35 13.94 -19.59
C ARG A 612 0.89 13.58 -19.29
N ILE A 613 0.66 12.52 -18.50
CA ILE A 613 -0.69 12.08 -18.15
C ILE A 613 -1.43 13.13 -17.33
N SER A 614 -0.74 13.81 -16.42
CA SER A 614 -1.30 14.94 -15.66
C SER A 614 -1.77 16.05 -16.60
N GLN A 615 -0.98 16.43 -17.60
CA GLN A 615 -1.32 17.48 -18.57
C GLN A 615 -2.45 17.06 -19.52
N GLU A 616 -2.33 15.91 -20.17
CA GLU A 616 -3.31 15.41 -21.15
C GLU A 616 -4.71 15.27 -20.53
N ARG A 617 -4.78 14.81 -19.27
CA ARG A 617 -6.04 14.57 -18.57
C ARG A 617 -6.47 15.69 -17.64
N LYS A 618 -5.66 16.74 -17.49
CA LYS A 618 -5.90 17.88 -16.57
C LYS A 618 -6.16 17.44 -15.12
N ILE A 619 -5.39 16.45 -14.66
CA ILE A 619 -5.44 15.92 -13.29
C ILE A 619 -4.13 16.22 -12.56
N ASP A 620 -4.12 16.11 -11.23
CA ASP A 620 -2.87 16.26 -10.46
C ASP A 620 -1.87 15.11 -10.72
N MET A 621 -0.60 15.41 -10.46
CA MET A 621 0.52 14.48 -10.65
C MET A 621 0.34 13.20 -9.82
N ARG A 622 -0.23 13.27 -8.61
CA ARG A 622 -0.44 12.09 -7.74
C ARG A 622 -1.44 11.13 -8.35
N THR A 623 -2.59 11.65 -8.79
CA THR A 623 -3.61 10.85 -9.50
C THR A 623 -3.05 10.29 -10.80
N ALA A 624 -2.28 11.07 -11.56
CA ALA A 624 -1.62 10.60 -12.78
C ALA A 624 -0.64 9.44 -12.52
N ALA A 625 0.18 9.55 -11.46
CA ALA A 625 1.09 8.49 -11.07
C ALA A 625 0.36 7.20 -10.69
N ASN A 626 -0.73 7.29 -9.93
CA ASN A 626 -1.52 6.12 -9.56
C ASN A 626 -2.22 5.47 -10.77
N ILE A 627 -2.68 6.26 -11.77
CA ILE A 627 -3.23 5.73 -13.02
C ILE A 627 -2.20 4.86 -13.75
N ILE A 628 -0.96 5.34 -13.85
CA ILE A 628 0.14 4.60 -14.49
C ILE A 628 0.40 3.31 -13.70
N ALA A 629 0.57 3.44 -12.38
CA ALA A 629 0.89 2.34 -11.48
C ALA A 629 -0.17 1.22 -11.52
N VAL A 630 -1.43 1.55 -11.24
CA VAL A 630 -2.53 0.58 -11.20
C VAL A 630 -2.79 -0.01 -12.57
N GLY A 631 -2.76 0.80 -13.63
CA GLY A 631 -3.00 0.33 -14.99
C GLY A 631 -1.95 -0.70 -15.44
N ARG A 632 -0.68 -0.47 -15.10
CA ARG A 632 0.44 -1.39 -15.40
C ARG A 632 0.31 -2.74 -14.68
N VAL A 633 -0.23 -2.74 -13.46
CA VAL A 633 -0.55 -3.98 -12.72
C VAL A 633 -1.78 -4.65 -13.32
N ALA A 634 -2.80 -3.87 -13.69
CA ALA A 634 -4.01 -4.36 -14.32
C ALA A 634 -3.73 -5.09 -15.65
N ILE A 635 -2.81 -4.59 -16.48
CA ILE A 635 -2.38 -5.29 -17.72
C ILE A 635 -1.72 -6.64 -17.41
N ALA A 636 -0.83 -6.68 -16.42
CA ALA A 636 -0.16 -7.91 -16.03
C ALA A 636 -1.17 -8.94 -15.49
N GLU A 637 -2.09 -8.52 -14.62
CA GLU A 637 -3.14 -9.38 -14.08
C GLU A 637 -4.12 -9.87 -15.15
N LEU A 638 -4.53 -8.98 -16.04
CA LEU A 638 -5.47 -9.32 -17.11
C LEU A 638 -4.85 -10.31 -18.10
N SER A 639 -3.58 -10.12 -18.47
CA SER A 639 -2.88 -11.07 -19.36
C SER A 639 -2.65 -12.43 -18.68
N LYS A 640 -2.35 -12.47 -17.38
CA LYS A 640 -2.29 -13.71 -16.58
C LYS A 640 -3.65 -14.41 -16.50
N GLU A 641 -4.73 -13.65 -16.32
CA GLU A 641 -6.09 -14.19 -16.28
C GLU A 641 -6.49 -14.81 -17.63
N ILE A 642 -6.16 -14.14 -18.74
CA ILE A 642 -6.36 -14.66 -20.10
C ILE A 642 -5.64 -16.01 -20.28
N VAL A 643 -4.38 -16.12 -19.82
CA VAL A 643 -3.63 -17.38 -19.85
C VAL A 643 -4.34 -18.47 -19.02
N ASN A 644 -4.75 -18.15 -17.79
CA ASN A 644 -5.41 -19.11 -16.90
C ASN A 644 -6.72 -19.64 -17.50
N MET A 645 -7.55 -18.76 -18.07
CA MET A 645 -8.79 -19.15 -18.76
C MET A 645 -8.50 -20.13 -19.91
N MET A 646 -7.42 -19.92 -20.66
CA MET A 646 -7.00 -20.81 -21.75
C MET A 646 -6.47 -22.16 -21.27
N ILE A 647 -5.63 -22.18 -20.22
CA ILE A 647 -5.03 -23.42 -19.69
C ILE A 647 -6.08 -24.32 -19.03
N ILE A 648 -6.97 -23.75 -18.19
CA ILE A 648 -8.03 -24.52 -17.52
C ILE A 648 -8.92 -25.23 -18.55
N SER A 649 -9.20 -24.56 -19.66
CA SER A 649 -10.02 -25.08 -20.74
C SER A 649 -9.33 -26.12 -21.62
N SER A 650 -8.00 -26.28 -21.47
CA SER A 650 -7.19 -27.26 -22.19
C SER A 650 -6.91 -28.53 -21.36
N SER A 651 -7.39 -28.61 -20.12
CA SER A 651 -7.16 -29.74 -19.21
C SER A 651 -8.24 -30.82 -19.39
N PRO A 652 -7.89 -32.12 -19.52
CA PRO A 652 -8.88 -33.18 -19.71
C PRO A 652 -9.79 -33.31 -18.47
N PRO A 653 -11.10 -33.55 -18.62
CA PRO A 653 -11.99 -33.72 -17.49
C PRO A 653 -11.58 -34.93 -16.65
N PHE A 654 -11.47 -34.73 -15.32
CA PHE A 654 -11.45 -35.81 -14.33
C PHE A 654 -12.84 -36.46 -14.23
N ALA A 655 -13.38 -36.99 -15.31
CA ALA A 655 -14.58 -37.82 -15.29
C ALA A 655 -14.67 -38.66 -16.57
N LYS A 656 -14.72 -39.99 -16.41
CA LYS A 656 -15.05 -40.92 -17.48
C LYS A 656 -16.45 -40.57 -18.02
N GLY A 657 -16.53 -40.13 -19.29
CA GLY A 657 -17.76 -40.26 -20.08
C GLY A 657 -18.39 -39.02 -20.73
N GLY A 658 -17.70 -37.90 -20.89
CA GLY A 658 -18.23 -36.73 -21.62
C GLY A 658 -17.35 -36.32 -22.81
N ARG A 659 -17.92 -36.31 -24.03
CA ARG A 659 -17.33 -35.61 -25.19
C ARG A 659 -17.50 -34.10 -25.01
N GLY A 660 -16.44 -33.30 -25.23
CA GLY A 660 -16.57 -31.86 -25.49
C GLY A 660 -15.39 -31.01 -25.02
N ASP A 661 -14.43 -30.79 -25.91
CA ASP A 661 -13.19 -30.03 -25.76
C ASP A 661 -13.38 -28.51 -25.98
N TYR A 662 -14.46 -27.91 -25.46
CA TYR A 662 -14.82 -26.53 -25.80
C TYR A 662 -15.16 -25.67 -24.58
N MET A 663 -14.53 -24.49 -24.51
CA MET A 663 -14.93 -23.39 -23.62
C MET A 663 -16.43 -23.09 -23.78
N THR A 664 -17.09 -22.73 -22.67
CA THR A 664 -18.48 -22.25 -22.74
C THR A 664 -18.54 -20.92 -23.50
N GLU A 665 -19.67 -20.64 -24.17
CA GLU A 665 -19.88 -19.38 -24.89
C GLU A 665 -19.72 -18.15 -23.97
N GLU A 666 -20.13 -18.27 -22.71
CA GLU A 666 -19.92 -17.27 -21.67
C GLU A 666 -18.43 -16.99 -21.39
N THR A 667 -17.60 -18.05 -21.36
CA THR A 667 -16.15 -17.93 -21.16
C THR A 667 -15.49 -17.26 -22.36
N LEU A 668 -15.90 -17.65 -23.59
CA LEU A 668 -15.41 -17.01 -24.82
C LEU A 668 -15.81 -15.53 -24.91
N ASN A 669 -17.03 -15.19 -24.50
CA ASN A 669 -17.49 -13.79 -24.44
C ASN A 669 -16.73 -12.97 -23.40
N THR A 670 -16.46 -13.55 -22.22
CA THR A 670 -15.64 -12.90 -21.18
C THR A 670 -14.23 -12.65 -21.67
N LEU A 671 -13.60 -13.67 -22.26
CA LEU A 671 -12.27 -13.59 -22.84
C LEU A 671 -12.19 -12.52 -23.95
N ARG A 672 -13.16 -12.50 -24.87
CA ARG A 672 -13.28 -11.47 -25.90
C ARG A 672 -13.39 -10.07 -25.27
N GLY A 673 -14.23 -9.92 -24.25
CA GLY A 673 -14.38 -8.66 -23.52
C GLY A 673 -13.07 -8.18 -22.88
N TYR A 674 -12.30 -9.09 -22.28
CA TYR A 674 -10.98 -8.78 -21.70
C TYR A 674 -9.96 -8.38 -22.76
N LEU A 675 -9.89 -9.08 -23.88
CA LEU A 675 -8.98 -8.76 -24.97
C LEU A 675 -9.30 -7.41 -25.62
N ILE A 676 -10.58 -7.12 -25.86
CA ILE A 676 -11.03 -5.82 -26.38
C ILE A 676 -10.70 -4.72 -25.37
N TYR A 677 -11.03 -4.90 -24.09
CA TYR A 677 -10.71 -3.92 -23.06
C TYR A 677 -9.20 -3.65 -22.95
N LEU A 678 -8.38 -4.70 -23.05
CA LEU A 678 -6.92 -4.60 -23.02
C LEU A 678 -6.38 -3.75 -24.18
N CYS A 679 -6.75 -4.12 -25.42
CA CYS A 679 -6.25 -3.49 -26.64
C CYS A 679 -6.83 -2.08 -26.85
N ASP A 680 -8.15 -1.96 -26.78
CA ASP A 680 -8.84 -0.76 -27.21
C ASP A 680 -8.93 0.33 -26.16
N ASP A 681 -8.68 -0.01 -24.90
CA ASP A 681 -8.83 0.93 -23.79
C ASP A 681 -7.58 0.98 -22.91
N LEU A 682 -7.24 -0.12 -22.22
CA LEU A 682 -6.23 -0.08 -21.15
C LEU A 682 -4.83 0.27 -21.67
N MET A 683 -4.37 -0.37 -22.75
CA MET A 683 -3.06 -0.08 -23.37
C MET A 683 -2.97 1.33 -23.96
N LYS A 684 -4.10 1.90 -24.42
CA LYS A 684 -4.15 3.26 -24.98
C LYS A 684 -4.24 4.33 -23.88
N ARG A 685 -4.77 3.98 -22.70
CA ARG A 685 -4.96 4.90 -21.57
C ARG A 685 -3.65 5.17 -20.80
N ILE A 686 -2.70 4.24 -20.77
CA ILE A 686 -1.53 4.37 -19.89
C ILE A 686 -0.20 4.21 -20.65
N PRO A 687 0.86 4.94 -20.24
CA PRO A 687 2.22 4.66 -20.65
C PRO A 687 2.69 3.28 -20.16
N LEU A 688 3.08 2.42 -21.08
CA LEU A 688 3.67 1.12 -20.77
C LEU A 688 5.19 1.24 -20.64
N ASP A 689 5.76 0.61 -19.62
CA ASP A 689 7.19 0.35 -19.54
C ASP A 689 7.54 -0.99 -20.22
N TYR A 690 8.82 -1.17 -20.54
CA TYR A 690 9.31 -2.37 -21.21
C TYR A 690 9.14 -3.65 -20.38
N TRP A 691 9.15 -3.61 -19.04
CA TRP A 691 8.88 -4.80 -18.22
C TRP A 691 7.40 -5.19 -18.22
N THR A 692 6.47 -4.23 -18.29
CA THR A 692 5.04 -4.53 -18.57
C THR A 692 4.89 -5.26 -19.90
N LEU A 693 5.61 -4.79 -20.93
CA LEU A 693 5.56 -5.37 -22.26
C LEU A 693 6.14 -6.78 -22.27
N VAL A 694 7.26 -7.04 -21.57
CA VAL A 694 7.81 -8.41 -21.43
C VAL A 694 6.76 -9.35 -20.84
N VAL A 695 6.09 -8.97 -19.75
CA VAL A 695 5.05 -9.79 -19.12
C VAL A 695 3.89 -10.05 -20.09
N LEU A 696 3.42 -9.00 -20.77
CA LEU A 696 2.32 -9.11 -21.73
C LEU A 696 2.68 -10.02 -22.90
N ILE A 697 3.84 -9.81 -23.52
CA ILE A 697 4.34 -10.59 -24.67
C ILE A 697 4.47 -12.06 -24.27
N SER A 698 5.12 -12.36 -23.14
CA SER A 698 5.30 -13.73 -22.66
C SER A 698 3.97 -14.45 -22.42
N ASN A 699 3.01 -13.78 -21.77
CA ASN A 699 1.70 -14.36 -21.51
C ASN A 699 0.92 -14.60 -22.81
N LEU A 700 0.90 -13.65 -23.74
CA LEU A 700 0.20 -13.81 -25.02
C LEU A 700 0.86 -14.86 -25.92
N GLU A 701 2.18 -15.04 -25.85
CA GLU A 701 2.88 -16.11 -26.56
C GLU A 701 2.46 -17.50 -26.07
N MET A 702 2.30 -17.68 -24.75
CA MET A 702 1.75 -18.92 -24.19
C MET A 702 0.35 -19.20 -24.74
N VAL A 703 -0.49 -18.17 -24.85
CA VAL A 703 -1.82 -18.28 -25.46
C VAL A 703 -1.71 -18.73 -26.91
N LEU A 704 -0.91 -18.04 -27.74
CA LEU A 704 -0.71 -18.36 -29.15
C LEU A 704 -0.18 -19.79 -29.38
N ASN A 705 0.68 -20.29 -28.50
CA ASN A 705 1.24 -21.64 -28.56
C ASN A 705 0.28 -22.75 -28.13
N THR A 706 -0.83 -22.42 -27.44
CA THR A 706 -1.87 -23.39 -27.03
C THR A 706 -2.83 -23.68 -28.20
N SER A 707 -2.31 -23.67 -29.42
CA SER A 707 -2.93 -23.49 -30.74
C SER A 707 -4.02 -24.48 -31.18
N LYS A 708 -4.56 -25.32 -30.29
CA LYS A 708 -5.72 -26.18 -30.60
C LYS A 708 -7.08 -25.47 -30.46
N ILE A 709 -7.17 -24.37 -29.72
CA ILE A 709 -8.47 -23.74 -29.35
C ILE A 709 -8.74 -22.44 -30.11
N ILE A 710 -7.74 -21.85 -30.77
CA ILE A 710 -7.83 -20.48 -31.27
C ILE A 710 -8.13 -20.43 -32.78
N GLY A 711 -9.29 -20.97 -33.17
CA GLY A 711 -9.92 -20.62 -34.44
C GLY A 711 -10.76 -19.35 -34.29
N GLY A 712 -10.78 -18.48 -35.30
CA GLY A 712 -11.70 -17.33 -35.37
C GLY A 712 -11.14 -16.00 -34.87
N ASP A 713 -12.03 -15.12 -34.41
CA ASP A 713 -11.78 -13.71 -34.10
C ASP A 713 -10.84 -13.47 -32.89
N ILE A 714 -10.94 -14.30 -31.85
CA ILE A 714 -10.11 -14.21 -30.64
C ILE A 714 -8.61 -14.32 -30.96
N GLY A 715 -8.23 -15.23 -31.87
CA GLY A 715 -6.83 -15.41 -32.27
C GLY A 715 -6.25 -14.23 -33.03
N VAL A 716 -7.08 -13.59 -33.84
CA VAL A 716 -6.72 -12.36 -34.53
C VAL A 716 -6.46 -11.26 -33.50
N ILE A 717 -7.36 -11.07 -32.54
CA ILE A 717 -7.20 -10.05 -31.49
C ILE A 717 -5.92 -10.30 -30.66
N VAL A 718 -5.66 -11.55 -30.24
CA VAL A 718 -4.43 -11.89 -29.48
C VAL A 718 -3.18 -11.56 -30.29
N LYS A 719 -3.16 -11.92 -31.59
CA LYS A 719 -2.02 -11.66 -32.48
C LYS A 719 -1.79 -10.17 -32.71
N ASP A 720 -2.86 -9.38 -32.82
CA ASP A 720 -2.78 -7.94 -32.99
C ASP A 720 -2.19 -7.28 -31.73
N ILE A 721 -2.67 -7.66 -30.54
CA ILE A 721 -2.12 -7.17 -29.27
C ILE A 721 -0.64 -7.55 -29.12
N TYR A 722 -0.29 -8.81 -29.42
CA TYR A 722 1.09 -9.29 -29.38
C TYR A 722 2.01 -8.48 -30.30
N THR A 723 1.57 -8.24 -31.54
CA THR A 723 2.33 -7.47 -32.53
C THR A 723 2.51 -6.02 -32.10
N GLU A 724 1.46 -5.37 -31.58
CA GLU A 724 1.54 -4.01 -31.06
C GLU A 724 2.47 -3.92 -29.84
N ALA A 725 2.43 -4.91 -28.94
CA ALA A 725 3.32 -4.95 -27.79
C ALA A 725 4.80 -5.06 -28.20
N ILE A 726 5.13 -5.89 -29.21
CA ILE A 726 6.48 -5.98 -29.78
C ILE A 726 6.88 -4.64 -30.41
N ARG A 727 5.99 -4.00 -31.18
CA ARG A 727 6.25 -2.69 -31.81
C ARG A 727 6.58 -1.62 -30.77
N LEU A 728 5.82 -1.58 -29.67
CA LEU A 728 6.06 -0.67 -28.55
C LEU A 728 7.40 -0.98 -27.87
N PHE A 729 7.73 -2.26 -27.65
CA PHE A 729 9.01 -2.67 -27.07
C PHE A 729 10.19 -2.24 -27.96
N ALA A 730 10.09 -2.46 -29.27
CA ALA A 730 11.10 -2.05 -30.24
C ALA A 730 11.39 -0.54 -30.21
N SER A 731 10.38 0.29 -29.91
CA SER A 731 10.57 1.73 -29.78
C SER A 731 11.49 2.11 -28.61
N PHE A 732 11.48 1.36 -27.51
CA PHE A 732 12.41 1.55 -26.39
C PHE A 732 13.84 1.18 -26.81
N VAL A 733 14.01 0.03 -27.48
CA VAL A 733 15.32 -0.45 -27.94
C VAL A 733 15.94 0.54 -28.91
N LYS A 734 15.14 1.07 -29.84
CA LYS A 734 15.58 2.11 -30.77
C LYS A 734 15.97 3.43 -30.07
N ALA A 735 15.24 3.81 -29.02
CA ALA A 735 15.48 5.07 -28.32
C ALA A 735 16.72 5.02 -27.41
N LYS A 736 17.00 3.88 -26.77
CA LYS A 736 18.13 3.71 -25.83
C LYS A 736 18.75 2.30 -25.93
N PRO A 737 19.44 1.97 -27.03
CA PRO A 737 19.99 0.61 -27.25
C PRO A 737 21.04 0.19 -26.22
N GLU A 738 21.73 1.16 -25.60
CA GLU A 738 22.78 0.91 -24.60
C GLU A 738 22.26 0.80 -23.16
N ASN A 739 20.94 0.92 -22.93
CA ASN A 739 20.39 0.84 -21.59
C ASN A 739 20.50 -0.60 -21.03
N GLY A 740 21.30 -0.79 -19.99
CA GLY A 740 21.59 -2.12 -19.43
C GLY A 740 20.38 -2.87 -18.83
N ASP A 741 19.38 -2.15 -18.31
CA ASP A 741 18.13 -2.77 -17.86
C ASP A 741 17.30 -3.23 -19.06
N LEU A 742 17.19 -2.41 -20.10
CA LEU A 742 16.49 -2.77 -21.34
C LEU A 742 17.13 -3.98 -22.05
N LEU A 743 18.46 -4.11 -22.03
CA LEU A 743 19.16 -5.31 -22.53
C LEU A 743 18.78 -6.56 -21.72
N THR A 744 18.62 -6.41 -20.40
CA THR A 744 18.15 -7.48 -19.52
C THR A 744 16.70 -7.86 -19.84
N ALA A 745 15.82 -6.87 -20.03
CA ALA A 745 14.43 -7.10 -20.45
C ALA A 745 14.35 -7.77 -21.83
N THR A 746 15.21 -7.38 -22.78
CA THR A 746 15.26 -7.98 -24.13
C THR A 746 15.62 -9.46 -24.06
N SER A 747 16.54 -9.84 -23.17
CA SER A 747 16.94 -11.24 -22.96
C SER A 747 15.86 -12.07 -22.26
N ALA A 748 14.95 -11.43 -21.53
CA ALA A 748 13.81 -12.07 -20.88
C ALA A 748 12.61 -12.30 -21.82
N LEU A 749 12.62 -11.73 -23.03
CA LEU A 749 11.60 -12.01 -24.03
C LEU A 749 11.70 -13.46 -24.53
N PRO A 750 10.56 -14.09 -24.86
CA PRO A 750 10.56 -15.39 -25.50
C PRO A 750 11.37 -15.40 -26.81
N GLU A 751 11.88 -16.55 -27.23
CA GLU A 751 12.74 -16.66 -28.42
C GLU A 751 12.04 -16.16 -29.69
N SER A 752 10.74 -16.43 -29.87
CA SER A 752 10.03 -15.99 -31.07
C SER A 752 9.87 -14.46 -31.11
N ALA A 753 9.50 -13.84 -29.98
CA ALA A 753 9.48 -12.39 -29.83
C ALA A 753 10.85 -11.75 -30.11
N ARG A 754 11.93 -12.36 -29.63
CA ARG A 754 13.31 -11.88 -29.88
C ARG A 754 13.74 -11.99 -31.35
N LYS A 755 13.23 -12.97 -32.10
CA LYS A 755 13.48 -13.09 -33.54
C LYS A 755 12.69 -12.08 -34.36
N GLN A 756 11.52 -11.66 -33.87
CA GLN A 756 10.66 -10.69 -34.52
C GLN A 756 11.07 -9.24 -34.25
N LEU A 757 11.60 -8.98 -33.05
CA LEU A 757 12.25 -7.72 -32.65
C LEU A 757 13.53 -7.50 -33.45
#